data_AF-A0A316QWL7-F1
#
_entry.id   AF-A0A316QWL7-F1
#
_cell.length_a   1.000
_cell.length_b   1.000
_cell.length_c   1.000
_cell.angle_alpha   90.00
_cell.angle_beta   90.00
_cell.angle_gamma   90.00
#
_symmetry.space_group_name_H-M   'P 1'
#
loop_
_entity.id
_entity.type
_entity.pdbx_description
1 polymer ?
#
loop_
_entity_poly.entity_id
_entity_poly.type
_entity_poly.pdbx_seq_one_letter_code
_entity_poly.pdbx_strand_id
1 'polypeptide(L)'
;MPYSIVRRCLKKRRGVGLSAPFFMEKFFMELYILSNTVKHRFGDSFGRGTRLSLVGARGERVAFQAILPKPFHNAFAEADGEWDAEIFWERYVKLSASSSGLTTAGEYPDVMVDASRAEKFKDNTSERGEGVLWCFVTIPADAAGRHTVRLEVTADEGKAAVEAEIEVLDFCLPEQNGNVTSFAIREDMIKSADPGEFRKKYDELVEEHLHYRLSPTKLLPYGTWGIEEALSEARKRTADVRCAAYSLPYKTFREDTIYEKEQECLDTDYLRKLLTAFAENSTDECDLLKKANFYITFIDEPAPERFHSVRRVYREIHDLKREVAKSVDFTGRRGVENSLLTLDNIVTVFNKEPIYGEVDTWCPTYWGYFKPEYVYEEKKLRGLGKKNWWYGCVAPKTPFPNLHTDSPMRDSRFESWLRFLYDISGNLYWATNLTKKYDEKAREYTDCDVLKETLLFPGACGDGLLFYTETKYGAPLPSLRLFSLYLGLQEYEYFMLIERAARKAECFYGRKTDIKKSLCSLFDRIAKGTMLVYDFDAEELRRELGGHVVFAENNIFVESEAAPDANRALVYSPAEAEIFCDGKKGSEIVCGKGKCTVFTFKAGERCIAEISAEIGGKSLCLKKRISPRRIWLPPAEAEARGEKVFCEPFRKELYVRIGSFVNEEAPALFLPVEGDFSEADRIEVFIESFSDDAFILNTVLIDSEGKRYCAGYGVAEENRKSKISVAVCRLTQNRLNSEADALPCEHAEENAAVSARFGFGRLSGIELMLGNNVKLLDDNRERRRSEYSFLIKGVSVTFTT
;
A
#
# COMPACT_ATOMS: atom_id res chain seq x y z
N MET A 1 -25.81 -27.59 30.02
CA MET A 1 -26.18 -27.76 31.44
C MET A 1 -25.59 -29.08 31.95
N PRO A 2 -25.15 -29.15 33.22
CA PRO A 2 -23.76 -29.53 33.50
C PRO A 2 -23.57 -30.59 34.62
N TYR A 3 -22.30 -30.92 34.88
CA TYR A 3 -21.73 -31.53 36.10
C TYR A 3 -22.00 -33.01 36.42
N SER A 4 -20.93 -33.78 36.60
CA SER A 4 -20.51 -34.16 37.96
C SER A 4 -19.09 -34.74 38.03
N ILE A 5 -18.35 -34.14 38.95
CA ILE A 5 -17.04 -34.51 39.51
C ILE A 5 -17.27 -35.63 40.54
N VAL A 6 -16.28 -36.52 40.79
CA VAL A 6 -15.71 -36.80 42.13
C VAL A 6 -14.57 -37.83 42.07
N ARG A 7 -13.45 -37.42 42.69
CA ARG A 7 -12.19 -38.13 42.98
C ARG A 7 -12.35 -39.16 44.11
N ARG A 8 -11.50 -40.20 44.17
CA ARG A 8 -10.42 -40.39 45.18
C ARG A 8 -9.76 -41.79 45.19
N CYS A 9 -8.41 -41.75 45.17
CA CYS A 9 -7.42 -42.46 46.03
C CYS A 9 -7.40 -44.00 46.14
N LEU A 10 -6.29 -44.74 46.36
CA LEU A 10 -4.84 -44.52 46.53
C LEU A 10 -4.18 -45.94 46.61
N LYS A 11 -2.98 -46.12 46.00
CA LYS A 11 -1.81 -46.99 46.38
C LYS A 11 -2.05 -48.46 46.83
N LYS A 12 -1.30 -49.51 46.47
CA LYS A 12 0.12 -49.72 46.08
C LYS A 12 0.28 -51.24 45.80
N ARG A 13 1.10 -51.66 44.82
CA ARG A 13 2.18 -52.67 45.00
C ARG A 13 2.97 -52.90 43.71
N ARG A 14 4.30 -52.94 43.87
CA ARG A 14 5.34 -53.19 42.87
C ARG A 14 5.38 -54.67 42.48
N GLY A 15 5.67 -54.94 41.22
CA GLY A 15 6.14 -56.23 40.69
C GLY A 15 6.76 -56.00 39.32
N VAL A 16 8.04 -56.34 39.18
CA VAL A 16 8.92 -56.03 38.05
C VAL A 16 8.75 -57.04 36.93
N GLY A 17 8.84 -56.59 35.68
CA GLY A 17 9.33 -57.40 34.56
C GLY A 17 8.35 -57.60 33.42
N LEU A 18 8.45 -56.77 32.38
CA LEU A 18 8.69 -57.20 31.00
C LEU A 18 8.76 -55.94 30.12
N SER A 19 9.92 -55.77 29.51
CA SER A 19 10.23 -54.77 28.49
C SER A 19 9.20 -54.81 27.36
N ALA A 20 8.29 -53.83 27.33
CA ALA A 20 7.57 -53.52 26.11
C ALA A 20 8.57 -52.87 25.13
N PRO A 21 8.63 -53.29 23.86
CA PRO A 21 9.46 -52.63 22.89
C PRO A 21 8.98 -51.19 22.76
N PHE A 22 9.91 -50.26 22.97
CA PHE A 22 9.78 -48.88 22.51
C PHE A 22 9.63 -48.99 20.99
N PHE A 23 8.39 -49.04 20.49
CA PHE A 23 8.12 -48.71 19.11
C PHE A 23 8.54 -47.24 18.98
N MET A 24 9.76 -47.01 18.51
CA MET A 24 10.09 -45.76 17.84
C MET A 24 9.10 -45.67 16.67
N GLU A 25 8.01 -44.94 16.87
CA GLU A 25 7.37 -44.27 15.74
C GLU A 25 8.51 -43.56 15.02
N LYS A 26 8.84 -44.01 13.81
CA LYS A 26 9.61 -43.21 12.88
C LYS A 26 8.82 -41.91 12.73
N PHE A 27 9.24 -40.86 13.43
CA PHE A 27 8.68 -39.54 13.23
C PHE A 27 8.98 -39.18 11.78
N PHE A 28 7.99 -39.27 10.90
CA PHE A 28 8.07 -38.63 9.61
C PHE A 28 8.10 -37.13 9.88
N MET A 29 9.18 -36.48 9.43
CA MET A 29 9.27 -35.03 9.43
C MET A 29 8.12 -34.47 8.58
N GLU A 30 7.43 -33.46 9.11
CA GLU A 30 6.35 -32.77 8.42
C GLU A 30 6.86 -31.40 7.98
N LEU A 31 6.57 -31.02 6.74
CA LEU A 31 6.84 -29.70 6.21
C LEU A 31 5.64 -29.28 5.36
N TYR A 32 5.10 -28.10 5.65
CA TYR A 32 3.95 -27.56 4.93
C TYR A 32 4.28 -26.19 4.35
N ILE A 33 3.68 -25.86 3.23
CA ILE A 33 3.93 -24.60 2.53
C ILE A 33 2.89 -23.56 2.96
N LEU A 34 3.35 -22.33 3.19
CA LEU A 34 2.51 -21.17 3.50
C LEU A 34 2.65 -20.13 2.38
N SER A 35 1.58 -19.40 2.10
CA SER A 35 1.63 -18.25 1.19
C SER A 35 2.50 -17.14 1.81
N ASN A 36 3.23 -16.40 0.98
CA ASN A 36 3.99 -15.19 1.34
C ASN A 36 3.13 -14.04 1.92
N THR A 37 1.81 -14.21 1.99
CA THR A 37 0.86 -13.28 2.64
C THR A 37 0.43 -13.70 4.04
N VAL A 38 0.82 -14.91 4.49
CA VAL A 38 0.52 -15.41 5.82
C VAL A 38 1.56 -14.87 6.81
N LYS A 39 1.09 -14.40 7.97
CA LYS A 39 1.93 -14.12 9.13
C LYS A 39 1.59 -15.14 10.20
N HIS A 40 2.39 -16.19 10.33
CA HIS A 40 2.09 -17.32 11.21
C HIS A 40 2.42 -17.01 12.67
N ARG A 41 1.47 -16.42 13.41
CA ARG A 41 1.61 -16.25 14.87
C ARG A 41 1.64 -17.63 15.53
N PHE A 42 2.54 -17.81 16.50
CA PHE A 42 2.75 -19.12 17.13
C PHE A 42 1.44 -19.66 17.72
N GLY A 43 1.11 -20.91 17.39
CA GLY A 43 -0.12 -21.59 17.80
C GLY A 43 -1.33 -21.33 16.91
N ASP A 44 -1.24 -20.49 15.88
CA ASP A 44 -2.30 -20.32 14.90
C ASP A 44 -2.50 -21.58 14.05
N SER A 45 -3.69 -21.75 13.48
CA SER A 45 -3.94 -22.81 12.51
C SER A 45 -3.36 -22.45 11.16
N PHE A 46 -2.82 -23.45 10.46
CA PHE A 46 -2.30 -23.31 9.11
C PHE A 46 -2.74 -24.48 8.22
N GLY A 47 -2.72 -24.24 6.90
CA GLY A 47 -2.99 -25.26 5.91
C GLY A 47 -1.89 -26.32 5.86
N ARG A 48 -2.24 -27.57 5.55
CA ARG A 48 -1.29 -28.69 5.40
C ARG A 48 -0.92 -28.95 3.93
N GLY A 49 -0.94 -27.91 3.12
CA GLY A 49 -0.54 -27.99 1.72
C GLY A 49 0.97 -28.19 1.60
N THR A 50 1.41 -28.84 0.53
CA THR A 50 2.84 -29.02 0.21
C THR A 50 3.23 -28.38 -1.11
N ARG A 51 2.27 -27.74 -1.79
CA ARG A 51 2.44 -27.09 -3.08
C ARG A 51 1.71 -25.76 -3.15
N LEU A 52 2.30 -24.81 -3.85
CA LEU A 52 1.64 -23.56 -4.26
C LEU A 52 2.13 -23.10 -5.63
N SER A 53 1.39 -22.18 -6.23
CA SER A 53 1.76 -21.54 -7.48
C SER A 53 2.11 -20.07 -7.26
N LEU A 54 3.23 -19.64 -7.81
CA LEU A 54 3.70 -18.26 -7.86
C LEU A 54 3.74 -17.79 -9.32
N VAL A 55 3.82 -16.48 -9.48
CA VAL A 55 4.03 -15.84 -10.78
C VAL A 55 5.06 -14.73 -10.63
N GLY A 56 5.95 -14.56 -11.61
CA GLY A 56 6.94 -13.49 -11.58
C GLY A 56 7.57 -13.20 -12.93
N ALA A 57 8.18 -12.03 -13.05
CA ALA A 57 8.90 -11.61 -14.24
C ALA A 57 10.37 -12.05 -14.19
N ARG A 58 11.05 -12.03 -15.35
CA ARG A 58 12.49 -12.30 -15.40
C ARG A 58 13.25 -11.21 -14.63
N GLY A 59 14.25 -11.62 -13.84
CA GLY A 59 15.02 -10.73 -12.96
C GLY A 59 14.32 -10.35 -11.66
N GLU A 60 13.12 -10.85 -11.39
CA GLU A 60 12.38 -10.62 -10.15
C GLU A 60 12.69 -11.68 -9.09
N ARG A 61 12.60 -11.29 -7.81
CA ARG A 61 12.59 -12.23 -6.68
C ARG A 61 11.16 -12.55 -6.27
N VAL A 62 10.76 -13.81 -6.37
CA VAL A 62 9.50 -14.34 -5.82
C VAL A 62 9.77 -15.06 -4.50
N ALA A 63 8.75 -15.26 -3.69
CA ALA A 63 8.93 -15.93 -2.40
C ALA A 63 7.76 -16.78 -1.96
N PHE A 64 8.07 -17.77 -1.14
CA PHE A 64 7.13 -18.56 -0.37
C PHE A 64 7.68 -18.88 1.02
N GLN A 65 6.80 -19.38 1.89
CA GLN A 65 7.14 -19.81 3.23
C GLN A 65 6.99 -21.33 3.37
N ALA A 66 7.71 -21.93 4.31
CA ALA A 66 7.50 -23.30 4.73
C ALA A 66 7.55 -23.41 6.26
N ILE A 67 6.72 -24.29 6.83
CA ILE A 67 6.61 -24.47 8.28
C ILE A 67 6.87 -25.91 8.69
N LEU A 68 7.72 -26.07 9.70
CA LEU A 68 7.99 -27.29 10.45
C LEU A 68 7.11 -27.31 11.70
N PRO A 69 5.97 -28.00 11.69
CA PRO A 69 4.96 -27.89 12.75
C PRO A 69 5.37 -28.63 14.03
N LYS A 70 6.28 -29.60 13.94
CA LYS A 70 6.72 -30.45 15.06
C LYS A 70 8.14 -30.05 15.49
N PRO A 71 8.57 -30.46 16.70
CA PRO A 71 9.95 -30.27 17.13
C PRO A 71 10.97 -30.79 16.10
N PHE A 72 12.08 -30.08 15.95
CA PHE A 72 13.14 -30.41 15.01
C PHE A 72 14.52 -30.02 15.57
N HIS A 73 15.55 -30.79 15.22
CA HIS A 73 16.92 -30.57 15.66
C HIS A 73 17.89 -30.53 14.48
N ASN A 74 18.83 -29.58 14.55
CA ASN A 74 19.86 -29.35 13.53
C ASN A 74 19.30 -29.37 12.10
N ALA A 75 18.22 -28.62 11.87
CA ALA A 75 17.58 -28.59 10.56
C ALA A 75 18.40 -27.77 9.55
N PHE A 76 18.54 -28.30 8.34
CA PHE A 76 19.19 -27.68 7.20
C PHE A 76 18.19 -27.60 6.07
N ALA A 77 18.01 -26.41 5.50
CA ALA A 77 17.11 -26.18 4.40
C ALA A 77 17.91 -25.87 3.14
N GLU A 78 17.55 -26.53 2.04
CA GLU A 78 18.16 -26.37 0.73
C GLU A 78 17.03 -26.31 -0.30
N ALA A 79 17.08 -25.32 -1.19
CA ALA A 79 16.20 -25.28 -2.35
C ALA A 79 16.92 -25.99 -3.49
N ASP A 80 16.29 -27.03 -4.04
CA ASP A 80 16.74 -27.58 -5.30
C ASP A 80 16.38 -26.61 -6.43
N GLY A 81 17.26 -26.52 -7.42
CA GLY A 81 17.01 -25.67 -8.57
C GLY A 81 18.26 -25.24 -9.29
N GLU A 82 18.08 -24.92 -10.57
CA GLU A 82 19.04 -24.20 -11.39
C GLU A 82 19.13 -22.72 -10.99
N TRP A 83 18.21 -22.24 -10.14
CA TRP A 83 18.02 -20.83 -9.82
C TRP A 83 18.53 -20.50 -8.43
N ASP A 84 19.03 -19.27 -8.29
CA ASP A 84 19.54 -18.75 -7.02
C ASP A 84 18.41 -18.59 -6.00
N ALA A 85 18.64 -19.09 -4.79
CA ALA A 85 17.66 -19.10 -3.72
C ALA A 85 18.29 -18.69 -2.38
N GLU A 86 17.60 -17.80 -1.68
CA GLU A 86 18.01 -17.33 -0.36
C GLU A 86 17.00 -17.79 0.69
N ILE A 87 17.48 -18.52 1.70
CA ILE A 87 16.65 -19.12 2.74
C ILE A 87 16.93 -18.46 4.09
N PHE A 88 15.86 -18.05 4.75
CA PHE A 88 15.88 -17.41 6.05
C PHE A 88 15.03 -18.20 7.04
N TRP A 89 15.56 -18.40 8.25
CA TRP A 89 14.80 -18.86 9.40
C TRP A 89 14.11 -17.68 10.08
N GLU A 90 12.81 -17.82 10.29
CA GLU A 90 12.01 -16.86 11.03
C GLU A 90 12.21 -17.05 12.52
N ARG A 91 12.73 -16.03 13.18
CA ARG A 91 12.78 -15.97 14.64
C ARG A 91 11.58 -15.20 15.17
N TYR A 92 10.92 -15.81 16.14
CA TYR A 92 9.79 -15.25 16.85
C TYR A 92 10.21 -14.16 17.85
N VAL A 93 9.44 -13.09 17.88
CA VAL A 93 9.49 -12.02 18.88
C VAL A 93 8.19 -12.01 19.68
N LYS A 94 8.29 -11.73 20.98
CA LYS A 94 7.13 -11.71 21.87
C LYS A 94 6.59 -10.30 22.01
N LEU A 95 5.32 -10.11 21.67
CA LEU A 95 4.59 -8.88 21.85
C LEU A 95 3.79 -8.95 23.14
N SER A 96 4.02 -7.98 24.04
CA SER A 96 3.31 -7.90 25.33
C SER A 96 1.95 -7.22 25.23
N ALA A 97 1.72 -6.46 24.16
CA ALA A 97 0.47 -5.78 23.82
C ALA A 97 0.25 -5.86 22.31
N SER A 98 -0.98 -5.59 21.86
CA SER A 98 -1.27 -5.38 20.45
C SER A 98 -1.10 -3.90 20.07
N SER A 99 -0.84 -3.65 18.79
CA SER A 99 -0.82 -2.31 18.21
C SER A 99 -2.23 -1.74 18.15
N SER A 100 -3.26 -2.56 17.93
CA SER A 100 -4.63 -2.11 17.69
C SER A 100 -5.71 -3.06 18.24
N GLY A 101 -6.98 -2.64 18.19
CA GLY A 101 -8.13 -3.48 18.55
C GLY A 101 -8.47 -4.58 17.53
N LEU A 102 -7.80 -4.60 16.37
CA LEU A 102 -7.94 -5.65 15.34
C LEU A 102 -6.75 -6.62 15.31
N THR A 103 -5.75 -6.38 16.16
CA THR A 103 -4.55 -7.19 16.30
C THR A 103 -4.48 -7.73 17.73
N THR A 104 -3.55 -8.63 18.00
CA THR A 104 -3.48 -9.33 19.29
C THR A 104 -2.04 -9.52 19.74
N ALA A 105 -1.79 -9.48 21.05
CA ALA A 105 -0.51 -9.85 21.63
C ALA A 105 -0.20 -11.34 21.37
N GLY A 106 1.09 -11.70 21.41
CA GLY A 106 1.52 -13.08 21.14
C GLY A 106 2.96 -13.17 20.66
N GLU A 107 3.36 -14.34 20.19
CA GLU A 107 4.65 -14.55 19.55
C GLU A 107 4.47 -14.50 18.03
N TYR A 108 5.14 -13.55 17.38
CA TYR A 108 5.08 -13.35 15.93
C TYR A 108 6.44 -13.60 15.29
N PRO A 109 6.49 -14.20 14.10
CA PRO A 109 7.71 -14.23 13.32
C PRO A 109 7.97 -12.83 12.77
N ASP A 110 9.19 -12.32 12.98
CA ASP A 110 9.54 -11.01 12.44
C ASP A 110 11.03 -10.84 12.16
N VAL A 111 11.93 -11.61 12.78
CA VAL A 111 13.38 -11.49 12.55
C VAL A 111 13.82 -12.55 11.54
N MET A 112 14.34 -12.13 10.38
CA MET A 112 14.79 -13.04 9.34
C MET A 112 16.28 -13.33 9.47
N VAL A 113 16.63 -14.56 9.82
CA VAL A 113 18.02 -14.99 10.03
C VAL A 113 18.43 -15.86 8.85
N ASP A 114 19.44 -15.47 8.07
CA ASP A 114 19.93 -16.31 6.98
C ASP A 114 20.38 -17.70 7.47
N ALA A 115 20.29 -18.70 6.61
CA ALA A 115 20.57 -20.10 6.96
C ALA A 115 21.93 -20.31 7.65
N SER A 116 22.99 -19.61 7.22
CA SER A 116 24.33 -19.76 7.79
C SER A 116 24.41 -19.24 9.23
N ARG A 117 23.77 -18.09 9.50
CA ARG A 117 23.68 -17.53 10.86
C ARG A 117 22.74 -18.38 11.72
N ALA A 118 21.65 -18.87 11.18
CA ALA A 118 20.70 -19.71 11.92
C ALA A 118 21.37 -20.99 12.45
N GLU A 119 22.23 -21.63 11.64
CA GLU A 119 23.05 -22.76 12.08
C GLU A 119 24.04 -22.36 13.19
N LYS A 120 24.82 -21.30 12.95
CA LYS A 120 25.83 -20.80 13.90
C LYS A 120 25.25 -20.48 15.27
N PHE A 121 24.06 -19.89 15.29
CA PHE A 121 23.38 -19.44 16.52
C PHE A 121 22.30 -20.40 17.01
N LYS A 122 22.16 -21.58 16.39
CA LYS A 122 21.21 -22.65 16.75
C LYS A 122 19.74 -22.23 16.71
N ASP A 123 19.40 -21.31 15.83
CA ASP A 123 17.99 -20.97 15.54
C ASP A 123 17.34 -22.01 14.62
N ASN A 124 18.13 -22.89 13.99
CA ASN A 124 17.68 -24.05 13.22
C ASN A 124 17.32 -25.28 14.07
N THR A 125 16.89 -25.06 15.32
CA THR A 125 16.46 -26.11 16.26
C THR A 125 15.32 -25.57 17.11
N SER A 126 14.24 -26.35 17.26
CA SER A 126 13.09 -25.99 18.08
C SER A 126 12.50 -27.19 18.79
N GLU A 127 12.42 -27.12 20.12
CA GLU A 127 11.70 -28.09 20.96
C GLU A 127 10.17 -27.87 20.94
N ARG A 128 9.74 -26.70 20.47
CA ARG A 128 8.32 -26.31 20.42
C ARG A 128 7.67 -26.62 19.08
N GLY A 129 8.48 -26.89 18.05
CA GLY A 129 8.03 -26.89 16.66
C GLY A 129 7.75 -25.48 16.15
N GLU A 130 6.90 -25.42 15.11
CA GLU A 130 6.49 -24.22 14.38
C GLU A 130 7.66 -23.35 13.87
N GLY A 131 8.72 -24.00 13.38
CA GLY A 131 9.83 -23.29 12.72
C GLY A 131 9.41 -22.87 11.32
N VAL A 132 9.44 -21.57 11.04
CA VAL A 132 9.07 -21.04 9.72
C VAL A 132 10.33 -20.64 8.95
N LEU A 133 10.33 -20.97 7.67
CA LEU A 133 11.35 -20.65 6.70
C LEU A 133 10.74 -19.73 5.66
N TRP A 134 11.49 -18.72 5.24
CA TRP A 134 11.20 -17.90 4.07
C TRP A 134 12.23 -18.21 2.97
N CYS A 135 11.74 -18.52 1.77
CA CYS A 135 12.58 -18.81 0.60
C CYS A 135 12.32 -17.76 -0.47
N PHE A 136 13.33 -16.93 -0.77
CA PHE A 136 13.37 -16.11 -1.97
C PHE A 136 13.98 -16.91 -3.11
N VAL A 137 13.40 -16.80 -4.30
CA VAL A 137 13.92 -17.36 -5.54
C VAL A 137 14.08 -16.23 -6.55
N THR A 138 15.29 -16.05 -7.07
CA THR A 138 15.56 -15.08 -8.14
C THR A 138 15.28 -15.74 -9.49
N ILE A 139 14.32 -15.21 -10.25
CA ILE A 139 14.00 -15.69 -11.60
C ILE A 139 15.10 -15.20 -12.55
N PRO A 140 15.82 -16.10 -13.25
CA PRO A 140 16.87 -15.70 -14.18
C PRO A 140 16.37 -14.82 -15.33
N ALA A 141 17.26 -13.99 -15.87
CA ALA A 141 16.96 -13.05 -16.95
C ALA A 141 16.56 -13.72 -18.28
N ASP A 142 16.85 -15.01 -18.45
CA ASP A 142 16.58 -15.83 -19.63
C ASP A 142 15.53 -16.94 -19.38
N ALA A 143 14.96 -17.01 -18.18
CA ALA A 143 13.94 -18.00 -17.83
C ALA A 143 12.64 -17.81 -18.61
N ALA A 144 11.96 -18.91 -18.94
CA ALA A 144 10.65 -18.89 -19.59
C ALA A 144 9.82 -20.13 -19.22
N GLY A 145 8.50 -20.02 -19.30
CA GLY A 145 7.59 -21.13 -19.01
C GLY A 145 7.37 -21.36 -17.52
N ARG A 146 7.13 -22.60 -17.12
CA ARG A 146 6.88 -22.99 -15.72
C ARG A 146 8.06 -23.78 -15.17
N HIS A 147 8.46 -23.45 -13.95
CA HIS A 147 9.56 -24.08 -13.24
C HIS A 147 9.12 -24.50 -11.85
N THR A 148 9.68 -25.58 -11.34
CA THR A 148 9.40 -26.04 -9.98
C THR A 148 10.65 -25.85 -9.14
N VAL A 149 10.51 -25.15 -8.03
CA VAL A 149 11.53 -25.06 -6.99
C VAL A 149 11.08 -25.89 -5.81
N ARG A 150 11.88 -26.86 -5.39
CA ARG A 150 11.58 -27.70 -4.24
C ARG A 150 12.50 -27.36 -3.08
N LEU A 151 11.91 -26.92 -1.97
CA LEU A 151 12.60 -26.68 -0.72
C LEU A 151 12.59 -27.98 0.10
N GLU A 152 13.75 -28.61 0.26
CA GLU A 152 13.96 -29.76 1.13
C GLU A 152 14.56 -29.30 2.46
N VAL A 153 14.02 -29.83 3.56
CA VAL A 153 14.60 -29.68 4.89
C VAL A 153 15.06 -31.04 5.39
N THR A 154 16.31 -31.11 5.85
CA THR A 154 16.93 -32.27 6.50
C THR A 154 17.21 -31.94 7.96
N ALA A 155 16.70 -32.74 8.90
CA ALA A 155 16.92 -32.60 10.34
C ALA A 155 17.23 -33.97 10.96
N ASP A 156 17.56 -34.01 12.25
CA ASP A 156 17.80 -35.27 12.98
C ASP A 156 16.56 -36.19 12.96
N GLU A 157 15.35 -35.61 12.86
CA GLU A 157 14.08 -36.32 12.76
C GLU A 157 13.81 -36.93 11.38
N GLY A 158 14.49 -36.47 10.32
CA GLY A 158 14.30 -36.97 8.97
C GLY A 158 14.38 -35.90 7.89
N LYS A 159 13.67 -36.13 6.79
CA LYS A 159 13.64 -35.24 5.63
C LYS A 159 12.20 -35.01 5.17
N ALA A 160 11.90 -33.79 4.76
CA ALA A 160 10.62 -33.41 4.17
C ALA A 160 10.84 -32.30 3.13
N ALA A 161 9.94 -32.18 2.16
CA ALA A 161 10.07 -31.17 1.11
C ALA A 161 8.70 -30.59 0.71
N VAL A 162 8.73 -29.34 0.24
CA VAL A 162 7.60 -28.63 -0.36
C VAL A 162 8.01 -28.06 -1.71
N GLU A 163 7.04 -27.82 -2.59
CA GLU A 163 7.32 -27.41 -3.97
C GLU A 163 6.54 -26.14 -4.34
N ALA A 164 7.21 -25.15 -4.93
CA ALA A 164 6.59 -23.98 -5.52
C ALA A 164 6.70 -24.08 -7.05
N GLU A 165 5.56 -24.04 -7.75
CA GLU A 165 5.52 -23.88 -9.21
C GLU A 165 5.55 -22.37 -9.54
N ILE A 166 6.54 -21.92 -10.29
CA ILE A 166 6.72 -20.53 -10.69
C ILE A 166 6.39 -20.40 -12.18
N GLU A 167 5.36 -19.62 -12.49
CA GLU A 167 5.05 -19.18 -13.86
C GLU A 167 5.85 -17.93 -14.21
N VAL A 168 6.71 -18.01 -15.22
CA VAL A 168 7.54 -16.89 -15.68
C VAL A 168 6.78 -16.09 -16.74
N LEU A 169 6.51 -14.83 -16.43
CA LEU A 169 5.87 -13.86 -17.32
C LEU A 169 6.87 -13.36 -18.38
N ASP A 170 6.40 -13.14 -19.61
CA ASP A 170 7.25 -12.75 -20.75
C ASP A 170 7.60 -11.25 -20.75
N PHE A 171 8.18 -10.77 -19.65
CA PHE A 171 8.84 -9.46 -19.57
C PHE A 171 9.94 -9.49 -18.49
N CYS A 172 10.77 -8.46 -18.48
CA CYS A 172 11.84 -8.32 -17.48
C CYS A 172 11.47 -7.23 -16.47
N LEU A 173 11.62 -7.53 -15.18
CA LEU A 173 11.58 -6.50 -14.15
C LEU A 173 12.82 -5.60 -14.31
N PRO A 174 12.67 -4.27 -14.39
CA PRO A 174 13.82 -3.38 -14.50
C PRO A 174 14.62 -3.41 -13.20
N GLU A 175 15.96 -3.43 -13.28
CA GLU A 175 16.81 -3.24 -12.08
C GLU A 175 16.61 -1.84 -11.48
N GLN A 176 16.44 -0.84 -12.36
CA GLN A 176 16.18 0.54 -11.97
C GLN A 176 14.96 0.63 -11.05
N ASN A 177 15.16 1.24 -9.90
CA ASN A 177 14.12 1.44 -8.90
C ASN A 177 13.30 2.70 -9.22
N GLY A 178 12.02 2.51 -9.53
CA GLY A 178 11.02 3.58 -9.67
C GLY A 178 10.35 3.95 -8.34
N ASN A 179 10.62 3.23 -7.25
CA ASN A 179 10.08 3.51 -5.92
C ASN A 179 10.81 4.67 -5.24
N VAL A 180 10.36 5.88 -5.53
CA VAL A 180 10.78 7.09 -4.82
C VAL A 180 10.38 6.95 -3.35
N THR A 181 11.37 6.66 -2.50
CA THR A 181 11.19 6.39 -1.07
C THR A 181 12.18 7.23 -0.27
N SER A 182 11.88 7.44 1.01
CA SER A 182 12.75 8.13 1.97
C SER A 182 12.63 7.43 3.32
N PHE A 183 13.44 6.38 3.50
CA PHE A 183 13.41 5.55 4.71
C PHE A 183 14.59 5.94 5.61
N ALA A 184 14.30 6.45 6.80
CA ALA A 184 15.32 7.08 7.63
C ALA A 184 16.11 6.05 8.43
N ILE A 185 17.44 6.12 8.31
CA ILE A 185 18.37 5.45 9.21
C ILE A 185 18.57 6.35 10.44
N ARG A 186 18.23 5.83 11.62
CA ARG A 186 18.45 6.47 12.91
C ARG A 186 19.88 6.24 13.36
N GLU A 187 20.66 7.28 13.25
CA GLU A 187 22.10 7.28 13.55
C GLU A 187 22.39 7.12 15.04
N ASP A 188 21.53 7.69 15.89
CA ASP A 188 21.60 7.59 17.35
C ASP A 188 21.35 6.16 17.89
N MET A 189 21.00 5.24 16.99
CA MET A 189 20.79 3.81 17.24
C MET A 189 21.99 2.94 16.82
N ILE A 190 22.98 3.51 16.11
CA ILE A 190 24.21 2.83 15.72
C ILE A 190 25.20 2.90 16.88
N LYS A 191 25.61 1.75 17.43
CA LYS A 191 26.49 1.70 18.60
C LYS A 191 27.96 1.62 18.15
N SER A 192 28.60 2.76 17.97
CA SER A 192 30.07 2.87 17.96
C SER A 192 30.51 4.31 18.23
N ALA A 193 31.57 4.46 19.03
CA ALA A 193 32.25 5.74 19.25
C ALA A 193 33.39 5.97 18.24
N ASP A 194 33.81 4.94 17.50
CA ASP A 194 34.81 5.06 16.44
C ASP A 194 34.12 5.57 15.15
N PRO A 195 34.54 6.72 14.59
CA PRO A 195 33.90 7.28 13.40
C PRO A 195 33.96 6.36 12.17
N GLY A 196 35.02 5.55 12.03
CA GLY A 196 35.19 4.63 10.91
C GLY A 196 34.23 3.45 11.00
N GLU A 197 34.12 2.83 12.17
CA GLU A 197 33.17 1.75 12.43
C GLU A 197 31.71 2.25 12.33
N PHE A 198 31.41 3.43 12.90
CA PHE A 198 30.10 4.06 12.73
C PHE A 198 29.75 4.23 11.25
N ARG A 199 30.67 4.79 10.46
CA ARG A 199 30.45 5.00 9.03
C ARG A 199 30.23 3.69 8.30
N LYS A 200 31.03 2.65 8.61
CA LYS A 200 30.87 1.31 8.05
C LYS A 200 29.48 0.73 8.33
N LYS A 201 29.00 0.78 9.58
CA LYS A 201 27.66 0.29 9.96
C LYS A 201 26.55 1.08 9.26
N TYR A 202 26.72 2.39 9.11
CA TYR A 202 25.78 3.23 8.37
C TYR A 202 25.72 2.85 6.89
N ASP A 203 26.87 2.72 6.23
CA ASP A 203 26.95 2.35 4.82
C ASP A 203 26.42 0.93 4.57
N GLU A 204 26.65 -0.02 5.48
CA GLU A 204 26.02 -1.35 5.46
C GLU A 204 24.49 -1.26 5.46
N LEU A 205 23.90 -0.43 6.34
CA LEU A 205 22.47 -0.19 6.35
C LEU A 205 21.98 0.46 5.05
N VAL A 206 22.74 1.37 4.45
CA VAL A 206 22.36 1.96 3.16
C VAL A 206 22.33 0.89 2.07
N GLU A 207 23.32 0.00 2.00
CA GLU A 207 23.32 -1.09 1.01
C GLU A 207 22.14 -2.04 1.22
N GLU A 208 21.77 -2.36 2.48
CA GLU A 208 20.57 -3.14 2.79
C GLU A 208 19.28 -2.44 2.32
N HIS A 209 19.15 -1.13 2.51
CA HIS A 209 18.00 -0.38 1.98
C HIS A 209 17.92 -0.53 0.45
N LEU A 210 19.02 -0.31 -0.25
CA LEU A 210 19.07 -0.40 -1.72
C LEU A 210 18.79 -1.81 -2.23
N HIS A 211 19.30 -2.85 -1.53
CA HIS A 211 19.00 -4.25 -1.84
C HIS A 211 17.49 -4.52 -1.80
N TYR A 212 16.78 -3.98 -0.82
CA TYR A 212 15.32 -4.10 -0.69
C TYR A 212 14.54 -2.96 -1.37
N ARG A 213 15.14 -2.27 -2.36
CA ARG A 213 14.50 -1.20 -3.14
C ARG A 213 13.99 -0.01 -2.33
N LEU A 214 14.59 0.23 -1.17
CA LEU A 214 14.38 1.41 -0.35
C LEU A 214 15.50 2.41 -0.61
N SER A 215 15.13 3.68 -0.77
CA SER A 215 16.10 4.77 -0.78
C SER A 215 16.26 5.33 0.64
N PRO A 216 17.50 5.52 1.13
CA PRO A 216 17.73 6.12 2.44
C PRO A 216 17.27 7.58 2.42
N THR A 217 16.72 8.06 3.53
CA THR A 217 16.29 9.47 3.62
C THR A 217 17.43 10.43 3.37
N LYS A 218 18.57 10.26 4.04
CA LYS A 218 19.67 11.23 4.00
C LYS A 218 20.75 10.80 3.01
N LEU A 219 21.30 11.78 2.30
CA LEU A 219 22.49 11.57 1.48
C LEU A 219 23.73 11.24 2.33
N LEU A 220 23.87 11.90 3.48
CA LEU A 220 24.97 11.72 4.43
C LEU A 220 24.40 11.64 5.86
N PRO A 221 25.08 10.94 6.80
CA PRO A 221 24.73 10.98 8.22
C PRO A 221 24.80 12.42 8.78
N TYR A 222 24.38 12.70 10.01
CA TYR A 222 24.55 13.99 10.68
C TYR A 222 26.03 14.27 10.95
N GLY A 223 26.45 15.50 10.64
CA GLY A 223 27.83 15.95 10.82
C GLY A 223 28.09 17.28 10.11
N THR A 224 29.24 17.88 10.38
CA THR A 224 29.71 19.06 9.63
C THR A 224 30.43 18.61 8.37
N TRP A 225 29.67 18.29 7.33
CA TRP A 225 30.24 17.88 6.05
C TRP A 225 30.65 19.08 5.20
N GLY A 226 31.72 18.87 4.44
CA GLY A 226 32.12 19.75 3.35
C GLY A 226 31.27 19.48 2.10
N ILE A 227 31.21 20.47 1.22
CA ILE A 227 30.48 20.37 -0.06
C ILE A 227 31.06 19.24 -0.94
N GLU A 228 32.38 19.06 -0.93
CA GLU A 228 33.05 18.00 -1.71
C GLU A 228 32.60 16.59 -1.32
N GLU A 229 32.37 16.35 -0.03
CA GLU A 229 31.88 15.05 0.44
C GLU A 229 30.43 14.80 0.00
N ALA A 230 29.58 15.83 0.09
CA ALA A 230 28.22 15.78 -0.42
C ALA A 230 28.18 15.52 -1.93
N LEU A 231 29.06 16.16 -2.71
CA LEU A 231 29.19 15.91 -4.15
C LEU A 231 29.63 14.48 -4.45
N SER A 232 30.64 13.97 -3.74
CA SER A 232 31.13 12.60 -3.90
C SER A 232 30.01 11.58 -3.65
N GLU A 233 29.27 11.75 -2.57
CA GLU A 233 28.17 10.84 -2.23
C GLU A 233 26.99 10.97 -3.20
N ALA A 234 26.64 12.20 -3.62
CA ALA A 234 25.59 12.42 -4.62
C ALA A 234 25.93 11.73 -5.95
N ARG A 235 27.19 11.80 -6.41
CA ARG A 235 27.62 11.10 -7.63
C ARG A 235 27.40 9.58 -7.52
N LYS A 236 27.70 8.96 -6.37
CA LYS A 236 27.43 7.53 -6.14
C LYS A 236 25.93 7.23 -6.21
N ARG A 237 25.10 8.00 -5.49
CA ARG A 237 23.64 7.77 -5.43
C ARG A 237 22.92 8.07 -6.75
N THR A 238 23.40 9.05 -7.51
CA THR A 238 22.89 9.33 -8.86
C THR A 238 23.22 8.18 -9.82
N ALA A 239 24.43 7.62 -9.76
CA ALA A 239 24.86 6.51 -10.60
C ALA A 239 24.20 5.17 -10.24
N ASP A 240 23.88 4.93 -8.95
CA ASP A 240 23.22 3.70 -8.51
C ASP A 240 21.74 3.67 -8.95
N VAL A 241 21.41 2.77 -9.87
CA VAL A 241 20.04 2.62 -10.41
C VAL A 241 19.04 2.12 -9.37
N ARG A 242 19.50 1.53 -8.27
CA ARG A 242 18.67 1.06 -7.14
C ARG A 242 18.24 2.23 -6.24
N CYS A 243 18.98 3.33 -6.25
CA CYS A 243 18.66 4.54 -5.52
C CYS A 243 17.70 5.40 -6.36
N ALA A 244 16.47 5.60 -5.88
CA ALA A 244 15.45 6.40 -6.55
C ALA A 244 15.45 7.85 -6.07
N ALA A 245 15.81 8.09 -4.80
CA ALA A 245 15.82 9.42 -4.20
C ALA A 245 16.84 9.56 -3.05
N TYR A 246 17.17 10.80 -2.69
CA TYR A 246 17.87 11.14 -1.45
C TYR A 246 17.58 12.59 -1.02
N SER A 247 17.57 12.86 0.28
CA SER A 247 17.44 14.22 0.82
C SER A 247 18.79 14.91 0.89
N LEU A 248 18.84 16.16 0.44
CA LEU A 248 20.03 17.00 0.54
C LEU A 248 20.32 17.37 2.01
N PRO A 249 21.60 17.40 2.42
CA PRO A 249 21.96 17.86 3.75
C PRO A 249 21.69 19.35 3.90
N TYR A 250 21.24 19.76 5.09
CA TYR A 250 21.09 21.17 5.45
C TYR A 250 21.73 21.43 6.82
N LYS A 251 22.00 22.70 7.11
CA LYS A 251 22.47 23.18 8.41
C LYS A 251 21.45 24.14 8.99
N THR A 252 21.42 24.24 10.30
CA THR A 252 20.54 25.16 11.02
C THR A 252 21.31 26.00 12.02
N PHE A 253 20.72 27.12 12.38
CA PHE A 253 21.13 27.96 13.49
C PHE A 253 19.89 28.44 14.25
N ARG A 254 20.06 29.06 15.42
CA ARG A 254 18.97 29.66 16.19
C ARG A 254 19.10 31.17 16.22
N GLU A 255 17.97 31.87 16.06
CA GLU A 255 17.89 33.32 16.16
C GLU A 255 16.51 33.79 16.64
N ASP A 256 16.43 35.03 17.12
CA ASP A 256 15.17 35.70 17.40
C ASP A 256 14.51 36.14 16.10
N THR A 257 13.32 35.62 15.81
CA THR A 257 12.55 35.95 14.62
C THR A 257 11.33 36.79 14.97
N ILE A 258 10.61 37.24 13.95
CA ILE A 258 9.31 37.90 14.14
C ILE A 258 8.22 36.97 14.70
N TYR A 259 8.44 35.66 14.73
CA TYR A 259 7.47 34.66 15.16
C TYR A 259 7.77 34.10 16.55
N GLU A 260 9.04 33.79 16.82
CA GLU A 260 9.48 33.14 18.05
C GLU A 260 10.93 33.52 18.36
N LYS A 261 11.26 33.60 19.65
CA LYS A 261 12.63 33.73 20.13
C LYS A 261 13.40 32.43 20.00
N GLU A 262 14.71 32.50 19.73
CA GLU A 262 15.57 31.31 19.58
C GLU A 262 15.01 30.26 18.60
N GLN A 263 14.32 30.71 17.55
CA GLN A 263 13.72 29.82 16.57
C GLN A 263 14.82 29.15 15.73
N GLU A 264 14.70 27.85 15.50
CA GLU A 264 15.56 27.14 14.56
C GLU A 264 15.29 27.58 13.11
N CYS A 265 16.36 27.91 12.37
CA CYS A 265 16.33 28.51 11.04
C CYS A 265 17.31 27.81 10.09
N LEU A 266 17.06 27.85 8.78
CA LEU A 266 17.97 27.28 7.78
C LEU A 266 19.20 28.17 7.59
N ASP A 267 20.38 27.56 7.57
CA ASP A 267 21.60 28.21 7.06
C ASP A 267 21.52 28.33 5.53
N THR A 268 20.91 29.43 5.08
CA THR A 268 20.70 29.72 3.66
C THR A 268 22.00 29.93 2.89
N ASP A 269 23.08 30.35 3.54
CA ASP A 269 24.39 30.51 2.91
C ASP A 269 25.06 29.17 2.62
N TYR A 270 25.01 28.23 3.57
CA TYR A 270 25.45 26.86 3.31
C TYR A 270 24.62 26.24 2.18
N LEU A 271 23.29 26.38 2.25
CA LEU A 271 22.40 25.77 1.27
C LEU A 271 22.60 26.36 -0.14
N ARG A 272 22.81 27.67 -0.26
CA ARG A 272 23.17 28.34 -1.53
C ARG A 272 24.44 27.75 -2.13
N LYS A 273 25.49 27.59 -1.32
CA LYS A 273 26.77 27.01 -1.78
C LYS A 273 26.61 25.56 -2.20
N LEU A 274 25.85 24.77 -1.44
CA LEU A 274 25.55 23.37 -1.77
C LEU A 274 24.81 23.26 -3.11
N LEU A 275 23.70 24.00 -3.28
CA LEU A 275 22.91 23.99 -4.51
C LEU A 275 23.70 24.50 -5.71
N THR A 276 24.52 25.54 -5.55
CA THR A 276 25.41 26.04 -6.60
C THR A 276 26.39 24.96 -7.02
N ALA A 277 27.05 24.31 -6.05
CA ALA A 277 28.01 23.26 -6.34
C ALA A 277 27.36 22.05 -7.05
N PHE A 278 26.18 21.61 -6.59
CA PHE A 278 25.43 20.52 -7.24
C PHE A 278 24.99 20.90 -8.64
N ALA A 279 24.55 22.14 -8.85
CA ALA A 279 24.18 22.65 -10.17
C ALA A 279 25.41 22.68 -11.08
N GLU A 280 26.54 23.27 -10.67
CA GLU A 280 27.76 23.36 -11.48
C GLU A 280 28.40 22.00 -11.82
N ASN A 281 28.23 21.01 -10.93
CA ASN A 281 28.80 19.67 -11.09
C ASN A 281 27.86 18.66 -11.77
N SER A 282 26.65 19.08 -12.13
CA SER A 282 25.66 18.28 -12.85
C SER A 282 25.79 18.43 -14.38
N THR A 283 25.59 17.32 -15.09
CA THR A 283 25.44 17.28 -16.55
C THR A 283 24.08 16.68 -16.93
N ASP A 284 23.73 16.67 -18.22
CA ASP A 284 22.50 16.03 -18.67
C ASP A 284 22.53 14.50 -18.45
N GLU A 285 23.71 13.88 -18.46
CA GLU A 285 23.90 12.46 -18.16
C GLU A 285 23.97 12.16 -16.66
N CYS A 286 24.51 13.10 -15.86
CA CYS A 286 24.68 12.96 -14.42
C CYS A 286 24.13 14.18 -13.69
N ASP A 287 22.80 14.24 -13.60
CA ASP A 287 22.08 15.28 -12.88
C ASP A 287 21.97 14.93 -11.39
N LEU A 288 22.76 15.62 -10.56
CA LEU A 288 22.83 15.43 -9.10
C LEU A 288 21.59 15.96 -8.36
N LEU A 289 20.69 16.65 -9.05
CA LEU A 289 19.47 17.22 -8.49
C LEU A 289 18.23 16.42 -8.88
N LYS A 290 18.31 15.59 -9.92
CA LYS A 290 17.18 14.81 -10.44
C LYS A 290 16.55 13.84 -9.44
N LYS A 291 17.36 13.24 -8.56
CA LYS A 291 16.92 12.34 -7.48
C LYS A 291 16.82 13.04 -6.12
N ALA A 292 17.23 14.31 -6.06
CA ALA A 292 17.34 15.04 -4.80
C ALA A 292 15.99 15.61 -4.36
N ASN A 293 15.81 15.73 -3.05
CA ASN A 293 14.70 16.44 -2.41
C ASN A 293 15.17 17.08 -1.09
N PHE A 294 14.27 17.77 -0.40
CA PHE A 294 14.47 18.17 0.98
C PHE A 294 13.47 17.46 1.89
N TYR A 295 13.97 17.06 3.05
CA TYR A 295 13.17 16.71 4.22
C TYR A 295 13.72 17.48 5.42
N ILE A 296 13.11 18.64 5.72
CA ILE A 296 13.56 19.53 6.79
C ILE A 296 12.92 19.13 8.12
N THR A 297 13.66 18.44 8.97
CA THR A 297 13.12 17.75 10.16
C THR A 297 12.65 18.67 11.29
N PHE A 298 13.07 19.95 11.35
CA PHE A 298 12.58 20.87 12.38
C PHE A 298 11.18 21.44 12.06
N ILE A 299 10.65 21.13 10.87
CA ILE A 299 9.24 21.35 10.49
C ILE A 299 8.53 20.01 10.23
N ASP A 300 8.99 18.93 10.87
CA ASP A 300 8.32 17.63 10.87
C ASP A 300 7.01 17.70 11.67
N GLU A 301 5.95 17.09 11.13
CA GLU A 301 4.59 17.05 11.69
C GLU A 301 4.12 18.40 12.29
N PRO A 302 4.17 19.50 11.52
CA PRO A 302 3.95 20.83 12.07
C PRO A 302 2.49 21.01 12.49
N ALA A 303 2.27 21.32 13.76
CA ALA A 303 0.99 21.82 14.26
C ALA A 303 0.68 23.22 13.67
N PRO A 304 -0.60 23.68 13.70
CA PRO A 304 -0.99 24.97 13.10
C PRO A 304 -0.15 26.17 13.57
N GLU A 305 0.23 26.21 14.83
CA GLU A 305 1.13 27.19 15.44
C GLU A 305 2.55 27.19 14.84
N ARG A 306 2.96 26.13 14.15
CA ARG A 306 4.25 26.02 13.44
C ARG A 306 4.17 26.30 11.94
N PHE A 307 2.98 26.60 11.39
CA PHE A 307 2.82 26.89 9.97
C PHE A 307 3.62 28.11 9.49
N HIS A 308 3.92 29.07 10.37
CA HIS A 308 4.82 30.17 10.01
C HIS A 308 6.22 29.67 9.63
N SER A 309 6.74 28.64 10.29
CA SER A 309 8.02 27.99 9.97
C SER A 309 7.98 27.33 8.60
N VAL A 310 6.88 26.62 8.29
CA VAL A 310 6.65 25.98 6.98
C VAL A 310 6.70 27.03 5.87
N ARG A 311 5.95 28.13 6.02
CA ARG A 311 5.94 29.22 5.02
C ARG A 311 7.31 29.87 4.85
N ARG A 312 8.06 30.04 5.93
CA ARG A 312 9.41 30.62 5.86
C ARG A 312 10.37 29.70 5.11
N VAL A 313 10.46 28.42 5.52
CA VAL A 313 11.30 27.41 4.87
C VAL A 313 10.97 27.29 3.38
N TYR A 314 9.68 27.25 3.04
CA TYR A 314 9.22 27.24 1.66
C TYR A 314 9.77 28.43 0.87
N ARG A 315 9.62 29.65 1.38
CA ARG A 315 10.11 30.87 0.72
C ARG A 315 11.62 30.89 0.57
N GLU A 316 12.36 30.55 1.63
CA GLU A 316 13.82 30.49 1.63
C GLU A 316 14.33 29.53 0.55
N ILE A 317 13.83 28.29 0.51
CA ILE A 317 14.21 27.31 -0.51
C ILE A 317 13.80 27.79 -1.91
N HIS A 318 12.58 28.32 -2.05
CA HIS A 318 12.04 28.82 -3.31
C HIS A 318 12.88 29.97 -3.90
N ASP A 319 13.32 30.92 -3.07
CA ASP A 319 14.15 32.05 -3.49
C ASP A 319 15.59 31.61 -3.79
N LEU A 320 16.17 30.74 -2.96
CA LEU A 320 17.51 30.18 -3.17
C LEU A 320 17.61 29.44 -4.52
N LYS A 321 16.64 28.57 -4.84
CA LYS A 321 16.60 27.84 -6.13
C LYS A 321 16.67 28.81 -7.32
N ARG A 322 15.93 29.92 -7.27
CA ARG A 322 15.94 30.95 -8.32
C ARG A 322 17.21 31.78 -8.37
N GLU A 323 17.79 32.08 -7.22
CA GLU A 323 19.04 32.83 -7.17
C GLU A 323 20.17 32.01 -7.81
N VAL A 324 20.29 30.73 -7.41
CA VAL A 324 21.27 29.80 -7.99
C VAL A 324 21.00 29.60 -9.49
N ALA A 325 19.74 29.48 -9.90
CA ALA A 325 19.38 29.36 -11.31
C ALA A 325 19.84 30.56 -12.17
N LYS A 326 19.93 31.76 -11.56
CA LYS A 326 20.43 32.98 -12.23
C LYS A 326 21.95 33.11 -12.21
N SER A 327 22.62 32.54 -11.21
CA SER A 327 24.07 32.68 -11.04
C SER A 327 24.88 31.62 -11.79
N VAL A 328 24.25 30.50 -12.14
CA VAL A 328 24.90 29.36 -12.81
C VAL A 328 24.57 29.35 -14.31
N ASP A 329 25.55 29.05 -15.15
CA ASP A 329 25.34 28.88 -16.60
C ASP A 329 24.80 27.47 -16.90
N PHE A 330 23.56 27.38 -17.40
CA PHE A 330 22.91 26.14 -17.82
C PHE A 330 22.89 25.95 -19.34
N THR A 331 23.71 26.69 -20.09
CA THR A 331 23.84 26.52 -21.54
C THR A 331 24.18 25.06 -21.86
N GLY A 332 23.31 24.41 -22.64
CA GLY A 332 23.47 23.00 -23.01
C GLY A 332 23.09 21.98 -21.94
N ARG A 333 22.45 22.39 -20.82
CA ARG A 333 22.08 21.50 -19.70
C ARG A 333 20.78 21.96 -18.99
N ARG A 334 19.77 22.28 -19.80
CA ARG A 334 18.45 22.78 -19.33
C ARG A 334 17.70 21.78 -18.45
N GLY A 335 18.01 20.48 -18.56
CA GLY A 335 17.46 19.44 -17.67
C GLY A 335 17.84 19.69 -16.21
N VAL A 336 19.11 20.03 -15.96
CA VAL A 336 19.64 20.34 -14.63
C VAL A 336 18.98 21.58 -14.02
N GLU A 337 18.80 22.64 -14.82
CA GLU A 337 18.09 23.85 -14.38
C GLU A 337 16.64 23.53 -13.96
N ASN A 338 15.97 22.68 -14.74
CA ASN A 338 14.63 22.23 -14.40
C ASN A 338 14.64 21.43 -13.08
N SER A 339 15.54 20.47 -12.93
CA SER A 339 15.69 19.69 -11.69
C SER A 339 15.91 20.60 -10.48
N LEU A 340 16.80 21.60 -10.58
CA LEU A 340 17.03 22.60 -9.53
C LEU A 340 15.74 23.34 -9.16
N LEU A 341 15.01 23.88 -10.13
CA LEU A 341 13.82 24.68 -9.88
C LEU A 341 12.65 23.85 -9.34
N THR A 342 12.58 22.57 -9.70
CA THR A 342 11.54 21.63 -9.25
C THR A 342 11.93 20.79 -8.03
N LEU A 343 13.04 21.10 -7.34
CA LEU A 343 13.36 20.46 -6.07
C LEU A 343 12.26 20.74 -5.05
N ASP A 344 11.70 19.68 -4.49
CA ASP A 344 10.61 19.78 -3.53
C ASP A 344 11.12 19.68 -2.10
N ASN A 345 10.47 20.40 -1.19
CA ASN A 345 10.50 20.08 0.23
C ASN A 345 9.28 19.24 0.62
N ILE A 346 9.54 18.11 1.26
CA ILE A 346 8.55 17.16 1.76
C ILE A 346 8.16 17.57 3.19
N VAL A 347 6.86 17.71 3.44
CA VAL A 347 6.33 18.09 4.76
C VAL A 347 5.30 17.06 5.21
N THR A 348 5.54 16.41 6.34
CA THR A 348 4.73 15.36 7.01
C THR A 348 3.44 15.93 7.60
N VAL A 349 2.60 16.51 6.74
CA VAL A 349 1.36 17.18 7.14
C VAL A 349 0.23 16.84 6.15
N PHE A 350 -0.98 16.74 6.68
CA PHE A 350 -2.19 16.68 5.88
C PHE A 350 -2.41 18.00 5.15
N ASN A 351 -3.20 18.00 4.07
CA ASN A 351 -3.55 19.24 3.39
C ASN A 351 -4.34 20.16 4.32
N LYS A 352 -3.76 21.31 4.66
CA LYS A 352 -4.38 22.32 5.54
C LYS A 352 -4.44 23.67 4.82
N GLU A 353 -5.65 24.22 4.69
CA GLU A 353 -5.90 25.47 3.94
C GLU A 353 -4.93 26.62 4.26
N PRO A 354 -4.56 26.88 5.54
CA PRO A 354 -3.65 27.97 5.87
C PRO A 354 -2.25 27.90 5.25
N ILE A 355 -1.87 26.78 4.64
CA ILE A 355 -0.56 26.54 4.02
C ILE A 355 -0.65 25.91 2.62
N TYR A 356 -1.81 25.95 1.94
CA TYR A 356 -2.01 25.34 0.62
C TYR A 356 -1.00 25.78 -0.46
N GLY A 357 -0.55 27.05 -0.40
CA GLY A 357 0.41 27.60 -1.37
C GLY A 357 1.86 27.27 -1.04
N GLU A 358 2.16 26.96 0.21
CA GLU A 358 3.50 26.99 0.80
C GLU A 358 4.06 25.61 1.16
N VAL A 359 3.53 24.56 0.54
CA VAL A 359 4.08 23.19 0.60
C VAL A 359 4.28 22.71 -0.84
N ASP A 360 5.45 22.17 -1.17
CA ASP A 360 5.71 21.57 -2.49
C ASP A 360 5.11 20.15 -2.54
N THR A 361 5.46 19.34 -1.54
CA THR A 361 5.02 17.96 -1.40
C THR A 361 4.38 17.74 -0.03
N TRP A 362 3.07 17.47 -0.01
CA TRP A 362 2.35 17.07 1.19
C TRP A 362 2.62 15.59 1.48
N CYS A 363 2.79 15.24 2.75
CA CYS A 363 3.16 13.88 3.15
C CYS A 363 2.26 13.39 4.30
N PRO A 364 0.93 13.26 4.08
CA PRO A 364 0.00 12.71 5.07
C PRO A 364 0.27 11.23 5.38
N THR A 365 -0.27 10.74 6.48
CA THR A 365 -0.32 9.29 6.73
C THR A 365 -1.40 8.60 5.89
N TYR A 366 -1.27 7.27 5.72
CA TYR A 366 -2.04 6.49 4.73
C TYR A 366 -3.56 6.62 4.86
N TRP A 367 -4.09 6.81 6.08
CA TRP A 367 -5.54 6.81 6.33
C TRP A 367 -6.24 8.06 5.79
N GLY A 368 -5.53 9.15 5.48
CA GLY A 368 -6.15 10.35 4.90
C GLY A 368 -6.95 10.06 3.63
N TYR A 369 -6.49 9.11 2.82
CA TYR A 369 -7.13 8.69 1.57
C TYR A 369 -8.33 7.75 1.76
N PHE A 370 -8.63 7.39 3.01
CA PHE A 370 -9.91 6.79 3.38
C PHE A 370 -11.05 7.80 3.36
N LYS A 371 -10.75 9.09 3.55
CA LYS A 371 -11.71 10.20 3.55
C LYS A 371 -11.88 10.77 2.13
N PRO A 372 -13.03 10.57 1.46
CA PRO A 372 -13.25 11.03 0.08
C PRO A 372 -13.05 12.55 -0.11
N GLU A 373 -13.38 13.36 0.88
CA GLU A 373 -13.19 14.81 0.89
C GLU A 373 -11.70 15.19 0.89
N TYR A 374 -10.85 14.42 1.58
CA TYR A 374 -9.41 14.60 1.52
C TYR A 374 -8.90 14.35 0.10
N VAL A 375 -9.31 13.24 -0.51
CA VAL A 375 -8.94 12.86 -1.89
C VAL A 375 -9.41 13.91 -2.91
N TYR A 376 -10.59 14.49 -2.70
CA TYR A 376 -11.09 15.56 -3.56
C TYR A 376 -10.24 16.83 -3.47
N GLU A 377 -9.91 17.28 -2.26
CA GLU A 377 -9.07 18.48 -2.06
C GLU A 377 -7.64 18.25 -2.56
N GLU A 378 -7.10 17.04 -2.34
CA GLU A 378 -5.80 16.62 -2.83
C GLU A 378 -5.70 16.72 -4.36
N LYS A 379 -6.72 16.26 -5.09
CA LYS A 379 -6.78 16.36 -6.55
C LYS A 379 -6.73 17.82 -7.02
N LYS A 380 -7.37 18.74 -6.29
CA LYS A 380 -7.31 20.19 -6.59
C LYS A 380 -5.90 20.73 -6.43
N LEU A 381 -5.23 20.41 -5.31
CA LEU A 381 -3.85 20.83 -5.06
C LEU A 381 -2.88 20.27 -6.11
N ARG A 382 -3.06 19.02 -6.53
CA ARG A 382 -2.31 18.44 -7.65
C ARG A 382 -2.55 19.15 -8.97
N GLY A 383 -3.78 19.57 -9.24
CA GLY A 383 -4.10 20.41 -10.41
C GLY A 383 -3.34 21.74 -10.44
N LEU A 384 -2.86 22.22 -9.27
CA LEU A 384 -2.00 23.39 -9.13
C LEU A 384 -0.50 23.07 -9.14
N GLY A 385 -0.12 21.82 -9.45
CA GLY A 385 1.27 21.38 -9.54
C GLY A 385 1.90 20.92 -8.21
N LYS A 386 1.11 20.80 -7.13
CA LYS A 386 1.59 20.23 -5.86
C LYS A 386 1.69 18.71 -5.96
N LYS A 387 2.57 18.10 -5.16
CA LYS A 387 2.75 16.65 -5.11
C LYS A 387 2.29 16.08 -3.76
N ASN A 388 2.10 14.77 -3.73
CA ASN A 388 1.77 14.03 -2.54
C ASN A 388 2.69 12.82 -2.38
N TRP A 389 3.15 12.64 -1.15
CA TRP A 389 3.85 11.46 -0.64
C TRP A 389 3.02 10.86 0.48
N TRP A 390 3.40 9.66 0.92
CA TRP A 390 2.88 9.08 2.15
C TRP A 390 3.90 9.08 3.26
N TYR A 391 3.39 9.14 4.48
CA TYR A 391 4.16 9.02 5.69
C TYR A 391 3.71 7.80 6.49
N GLY A 392 4.66 6.93 6.83
CA GLY A 392 4.44 5.81 7.74
C GLY A 392 5.03 6.09 9.13
N CYS A 393 4.25 5.80 10.17
CA CYS A 393 4.67 5.82 11.56
C CYS A 393 3.76 4.91 12.41
N VAL A 394 3.60 5.23 13.70
CA VAL A 394 2.71 4.58 14.66
C VAL A 394 1.25 4.51 14.17
N ALA A 395 0.80 5.48 13.37
CA ALA A 395 -0.54 5.51 12.80
C ALA A 395 -0.48 5.73 11.27
N PRO A 396 -1.44 5.16 10.51
CA PRO A 396 -2.54 4.32 10.95
C PRO A 396 -2.13 2.88 11.27
N LYS A 397 -3.04 2.15 11.90
CA LYS A 397 -2.91 0.73 12.27
C LYS A 397 -3.75 -0.14 11.35
N THR A 398 -3.58 -1.45 11.41
CA THR A 398 -4.45 -2.44 10.73
C THR A 398 -5.93 -2.04 10.86
N PRO A 399 -6.70 -1.91 9.75
CA PRO A 399 -6.46 -2.53 8.44
C PRO A 399 -5.89 -1.59 7.36
N PHE A 400 -5.27 -0.48 7.73
CA PHE A 400 -4.58 0.39 6.77
C PHE A 400 -3.16 -0.10 6.48
N PRO A 401 -2.55 0.29 5.35
CA PRO A 401 -1.13 0.09 5.12
C PRO A 401 -0.31 0.55 6.32
N ASN A 402 0.58 -0.31 6.78
CA ASN A 402 1.47 -0.03 7.90
C ASN A 402 2.62 -1.04 7.92
N LEU A 403 3.58 -0.81 8.80
CA LEU A 403 4.74 -1.67 9.00
C LEU A 403 4.80 -2.15 10.45
N HIS A 404 3.70 -2.54 11.09
CA HIS A 404 3.70 -3.00 12.50
C HIS A 404 3.83 -4.53 12.61
N THR A 405 4.55 -5.02 13.63
CA THR A 405 4.91 -6.44 13.78
C THR A 405 3.71 -7.37 13.90
N ASP A 406 2.58 -6.94 14.47
CA ASP A 406 1.37 -7.74 14.60
C ASP A 406 0.36 -7.56 13.45
N SER A 407 0.69 -6.73 12.45
CA SER A 407 -0.14 -6.52 11.28
C SER A 407 -0.03 -7.69 10.28
N PRO A 408 -1.12 -8.02 9.56
CA PRO A 408 -1.07 -8.95 8.43
C PRO A 408 -0.06 -8.50 7.37
N MET A 409 0.62 -9.45 6.71
CA MET A 409 1.60 -9.13 5.65
C MET A 409 1.01 -8.31 4.49
N ARG A 410 -0.30 -8.42 4.27
CA ARG A 410 -1.00 -7.64 3.25
C ARG A 410 -0.92 -6.12 3.51
N ASP A 411 -0.84 -5.69 4.77
CA ASP A 411 -0.74 -4.27 5.15
C ASP A 411 0.55 -3.64 4.62
N SER A 412 1.67 -4.37 4.66
CA SER A 412 2.94 -3.90 4.08
C SER A 412 3.01 -4.06 2.56
N ARG A 413 2.48 -5.15 2.00
CA ARG A 413 2.61 -5.47 0.55
C ARG A 413 1.81 -4.51 -0.33
N PHE A 414 0.56 -4.22 0.05
CA PHE A 414 -0.38 -3.47 -0.81
C PHE A 414 -0.30 -1.95 -0.65
N GLU A 415 0.63 -1.44 0.15
CA GLU A 415 0.98 -0.03 0.18
C GLU A 415 1.26 0.47 -1.25
N SER A 416 2.18 -0.15 -1.97
CA SER A 416 2.62 0.34 -3.28
C SER A 416 1.52 0.33 -4.34
N TRP A 417 0.59 -0.63 -4.26
CA TRP A 417 -0.58 -0.73 -5.13
C TRP A 417 -1.53 0.44 -4.93
N LEU A 418 -1.85 0.74 -3.66
CA LEU A 418 -2.66 1.88 -3.32
C LEU A 418 -1.93 3.20 -3.62
N ARG A 419 -0.60 3.22 -3.46
CA ARG A 419 0.26 4.37 -3.81
C ARG A 419 0.08 4.73 -5.28
N PHE A 420 0.09 3.74 -6.16
CA PHE A 420 -0.21 3.93 -7.58
C PHE A 420 -1.66 4.40 -7.83
N LEU A 421 -2.66 3.75 -7.21
CA LEU A 421 -4.07 4.11 -7.35
C LEU A 421 -4.34 5.58 -7.03
N TYR A 422 -3.70 6.12 -5.99
CA TYR A 422 -3.92 7.49 -5.52
C TYR A 422 -2.96 8.55 -6.12
N ASP A 423 -2.12 8.19 -7.10
CA ASP A 423 -1.08 9.10 -7.66
C ASP A 423 -0.09 9.62 -6.62
N ILE A 424 0.28 8.76 -5.69
CA ILE A 424 1.22 9.12 -4.63
C ILE A 424 2.64 8.90 -5.15
N SER A 425 3.39 9.99 -5.19
CA SER A 425 4.67 10.05 -5.88
C SER A 425 5.85 9.53 -5.06
N GLY A 426 5.69 9.36 -3.74
CA GLY A 426 6.72 8.74 -2.90
C GLY A 426 6.23 8.34 -1.50
N ASN A 427 7.10 7.70 -0.72
CA ASN A 427 6.81 7.22 0.62
C ASN A 427 7.97 7.51 1.59
N LEU A 428 7.67 8.12 2.73
CA LEU A 428 8.58 8.49 3.81
C LEU A 428 8.32 7.62 5.04
N TYR A 429 9.37 7.02 5.60
CA TYR A 429 9.31 6.27 6.85
C TYR A 429 10.34 6.79 7.85
N TRP A 430 9.88 7.12 9.06
CA TRP A 430 10.64 7.93 10.03
C TRP A 430 11.85 7.23 10.67
N ALA A 431 11.90 5.89 10.64
CA ALA A 431 13.01 5.11 11.18
C ALA A 431 13.00 3.67 10.64
N THR A 432 14.17 3.05 10.45
CA THR A 432 14.26 1.62 10.05
C THR A 432 15.09 0.75 10.99
N ASN A 433 15.80 1.32 11.96
CA ASN A 433 16.75 0.60 12.82
C ASN A 433 16.67 1.06 14.30
N LEU A 434 15.47 1.30 14.84
CA LEU A 434 15.34 1.58 16.28
C LEU A 434 15.89 0.40 17.10
N THR A 435 16.93 0.64 17.92
CA THR A 435 17.53 -0.37 18.81
C THR A 435 17.35 -0.06 20.30
N LYS A 436 16.66 1.04 20.60
CA LYS A 436 16.39 1.54 21.95
C LYS A 436 14.90 1.77 22.12
N LYS A 437 14.42 1.62 23.36
CA LYS A 437 13.03 1.86 23.74
C LYS A 437 12.87 3.27 24.28
N TYR A 438 11.88 4.00 23.76
CA TYR A 438 11.52 5.32 24.25
C TYR A 438 10.78 5.21 25.59
N ASP A 439 11.32 5.85 26.63
CA ASP A 439 10.66 6.05 27.91
C ASP A 439 9.93 7.39 27.88
N GLU A 440 8.59 7.36 27.84
CA GLU A 440 7.76 8.56 27.78
C GLU A 440 7.91 9.47 29.01
N LYS A 441 8.18 8.90 30.18
CA LYS A 441 8.30 9.66 31.43
C LYS A 441 9.63 10.40 31.50
N ALA A 442 10.70 9.71 31.12
CA ALA A 442 12.04 10.28 31.07
C ALA A 442 12.29 11.10 29.79
N ARG A 443 11.44 10.93 28.77
CA ARG A 443 11.54 11.57 27.45
C ARG A 443 12.87 11.27 26.75
N GLU A 444 13.34 10.04 26.89
CA GLU A 444 14.62 9.59 26.37
C GLU A 444 14.56 8.15 25.86
N TYR A 445 15.55 7.77 25.05
CA TYR A 445 15.72 6.40 24.58
C TYR A 445 16.63 5.62 25.52
N THR A 446 16.17 4.45 25.96
CA THR A 446 16.86 3.53 26.87
C THR A 446 17.23 2.24 26.15
N ASP A 447 18.33 1.60 26.56
CA ASP A 447 18.77 0.34 25.93
C ASP A 447 17.74 -0.78 26.12
N CYS A 448 17.51 -1.55 25.06
CA CYS A 448 16.64 -2.72 25.07
C CYS A 448 17.20 -3.84 24.18
N ASP A 449 16.75 -5.08 24.41
CA ASP A 449 17.01 -6.22 23.53
C ASP A 449 15.87 -6.34 22.51
N VAL A 450 16.12 -5.84 21.29
CA VAL A 450 15.14 -5.83 20.19
C VAL A 450 14.69 -7.23 19.75
N LEU A 451 15.42 -8.28 20.13
CA LEU A 451 15.00 -9.67 19.87
C LEU A 451 13.95 -10.18 20.89
N LYS A 452 13.62 -9.39 21.92
CA LYS A 452 12.66 -9.73 22.98
C LYS A 452 11.52 -8.74 23.13
N GLU A 453 11.72 -7.49 22.72
CA GLU A 453 10.75 -6.40 22.80
C GLU A 453 10.79 -5.63 21.48
N THR A 454 9.63 -5.41 20.86
CA THR A 454 9.53 -4.63 19.62
C THR A 454 8.62 -3.40 19.78
N LEU A 455 7.96 -3.21 20.93
CA LEU A 455 7.32 -1.95 21.25
C LEU A 455 8.38 -0.93 21.71
N LEU A 456 9.10 -0.38 20.73
CA LEU A 456 10.23 0.52 20.94
C LEU A 456 9.82 1.99 21.02
N PHE A 457 8.74 2.36 20.32
CA PHE A 457 8.07 3.64 20.50
C PHE A 457 6.60 3.37 20.88
N PRO A 458 6.00 4.18 21.78
CA PRO A 458 4.62 3.98 22.21
C PRO A 458 3.63 3.94 21.04
N GLY A 459 2.68 3.01 21.11
CA GLY A 459 1.49 2.97 20.27
C GLY A 459 1.46 1.89 19.19
N ALA A 460 2.59 1.38 18.72
CA ALA A 460 2.62 0.28 17.73
C ALA A 460 3.89 -0.58 17.84
N CYS A 461 3.72 -1.90 17.81
CA CYS A 461 4.82 -2.85 17.84
C CYS A 461 5.60 -2.84 16.51
N GLY A 462 6.93 -2.77 16.59
CA GLY A 462 7.82 -2.83 15.42
C GLY A 462 7.90 -1.54 14.61
N ASP A 463 7.18 -0.48 15.00
CA ASP A 463 7.32 0.82 14.35
C ASP A 463 8.75 1.36 14.53
N GLY A 464 9.32 1.87 13.44
CA GLY A 464 10.70 2.32 13.36
C GLY A 464 11.75 1.20 13.28
N LEU A 465 11.35 -0.07 13.19
CA LEU A 465 12.22 -1.24 13.18
C LEU A 465 11.94 -2.12 11.97
N LEU A 466 12.75 -2.02 10.92
CA LEU A 466 12.76 -2.93 9.76
C LEU A 466 14.04 -3.75 9.67
N PHE A 467 15.14 -3.23 10.23
CA PHE A 467 16.41 -3.90 10.36
C PHE A 467 16.75 -4.06 11.85
N TYR A 468 16.87 -5.32 12.30
CA TYR A 468 17.35 -5.66 13.62
C TYR A 468 18.88 -5.57 13.64
N THR A 469 19.39 -4.45 14.15
CA THR A 469 20.82 -4.21 14.33
C THR A 469 21.24 -4.35 15.79
N GLU A 470 22.55 -4.32 16.05
CA GLU A 470 23.10 -4.40 17.41
C GLU A 470 22.68 -5.67 18.17
N THR A 471 22.53 -6.77 17.43
CA THR A 471 22.13 -8.09 17.94
C THR A 471 23.33 -9.04 18.03
N LYS A 472 23.11 -10.23 18.63
CA LYS A 472 24.12 -11.30 18.70
C LYS A 472 24.65 -11.74 17.32
N TYR A 473 23.91 -11.46 16.24
CA TYR A 473 24.20 -11.92 14.88
C TYR A 473 25.29 -11.10 14.17
N GLY A 474 25.61 -9.90 14.68
CA GLY A 474 26.69 -9.06 14.16
C GLY A 474 26.48 -8.53 12.74
N ALA A 475 25.23 -8.45 12.28
CA ALA A 475 24.83 -7.87 11.00
C ALA A 475 23.39 -7.33 11.11
N PRO A 476 22.98 -6.38 10.24
CA PRO A 476 21.58 -6.04 10.09
C PRO A 476 20.77 -7.26 9.65
N LEU A 477 19.69 -7.58 10.36
CA LEU A 477 18.76 -8.63 9.95
C LEU A 477 17.44 -8.00 9.50
N PRO A 478 16.92 -8.34 8.31
CA PRO A 478 15.67 -7.78 7.82
C PRO A 478 14.47 -8.32 8.61
N SER A 479 13.39 -7.54 8.63
CA SER A 479 12.12 -7.99 9.19
C SER A 479 11.28 -8.75 8.17
N LEU A 480 10.37 -9.61 8.63
CA LEU A 480 9.39 -10.26 7.76
C LEU A 480 8.53 -9.23 7.01
N ARG A 481 8.21 -8.09 7.66
CA ARG A 481 7.49 -6.96 7.06
C ARG A 481 8.24 -6.33 5.91
N LEU A 482 9.57 -6.20 6.03
CA LEU A 482 10.41 -5.69 4.95
C LEU A 482 10.36 -6.62 3.73
N PHE A 483 10.36 -7.94 3.93
CA PHE A 483 10.24 -8.89 2.82
C PHE A 483 8.92 -8.73 2.06
N SER A 484 7.82 -8.52 2.79
CA SER A 484 6.52 -8.30 2.19
C SER A 484 6.39 -6.93 1.50
N LEU A 485 6.95 -5.87 2.10
CA LEU A 485 7.08 -4.57 1.46
C LEU A 485 7.88 -4.67 0.15
N TYR A 486 9.01 -5.36 0.17
CA TYR A 486 9.87 -5.57 -0.99
C TYR A 486 9.15 -6.26 -2.16
N LEU A 487 8.33 -7.29 -1.89
CA LEU A 487 7.47 -7.90 -2.91
C LEU A 487 6.52 -6.86 -3.54
N GLY A 488 5.88 -6.01 -2.71
CA GLY A 488 5.04 -4.91 -3.19
C GLY A 488 5.79 -3.87 -4.02
N LEU A 489 7.03 -3.54 -3.66
CA LEU A 489 7.86 -2.59 -4.40
C LEU A 489 8.34 -3.14 -5.76
N GLN A 490 8.46 -4.47 -5.91
CA GLN A 490 8.67 -5.09 -7.22
C GLN A 490 7.42 -4.98 -8.10
N GLU A 491 6.24 -5.23 -7.53
CA GLU A 491 4.95 -5.08 -8.23
C GLU A 491 4.67 -3.63 -8.63
N TYR A 492 5.19 -2.65 -7.89
CA TYR A 492 5.07 -1.24 -8.29
C TYR A 492 5.65 -0.95 -9.68
N GLU A 493 6.75 -1.61 -10.04
CA GLU A 493 7.36 -1.44 -11.36
C GLU A 493 6.46 -1.95 -12.48
N TYR A 494 5.56 -2.90 -12.22
CA TYR A 494 4.61 -3.38 -13.22
C TYR A 494 3.68 -2.24 -13.62
N PHE A 495 3.18 -1.49 -12.64
CA PHE A 495 2.36 -0.31 -12.91
C PHE A 495 3.14 0.75 -13.70
N MET A 496 4.42 0.97 -13.37
CA MET A 496 5.29 1.92 -14.08
C MET A 496 5.55 1.50 -15.53
N LEU A 497 5.73 0.20 -15.79
CA LEU A 497 5.88 -0.35 -17.14
C LEU A 497 4.60 -0.13 -17.97
N ILE A 498 3.43 -0.45 -17.40
CA ILE A 498 2.13 -0.25 -18.05
C ILE A 498 1.91 1.24 -18.35
N GLU A 499 2.17 2.13 -17.38
CA GLU A 499 1.99 3.57 -17.57
C GLU A 499 2.91 4.12 -18.68
N ARG A 500 4.18 3.71 -18.69
CA ARG A 500 5.14 4.12 -19.72
C ARG A 500 4.73 3.63 -21.11
N ALA A 501 4.26 2.39 -21.22
CA ALA A 501 3.75 1.84 -22.47
C ALA A 501 2.49 2.60 -22.95
N ALA A 502 1.56 2.87 -22.04
CA ALA A 502 0.33 3.63 -22.36
C ALA A 502 0.63 5.03 -22.88
N ARG A 503 1.54 5.77 -22.23
CA ARG A 503 1.97 7.11 -22.68
C ARG A 503 2.53 7.09 -24.11
N LYS A 504 3.31 6.05 -24.46
CA LYS A 504 3.82 5.87 -25.84
C LYS A 504 2.71 5.55 -26.83
N ALA A 505 1.69 4.83 -26.40
CA ALA A 505 0.57 4.40 -27.22
C ALA A 505 -0.45 5.51 -27.53
N GLU A 506 -0.47 6.61 -26.75
CA GLU A 506 -1.48 7.66 -26.89
C GLU A 506 -1.55 8.25 -28.30
N CYS A 507 -0.39 8.60 -28.88
CA CYS A 507 -0.31 9.10 -30.26
C CYS A 507 -0.66 8.04 -31.31
N PHE A 508 -0.45 6.76 -31.00
CA PHE A 508 -0.73 5.66 -31.91
C PHE A 508 -2.24 5.43 -32.06
N TYR A 509 -2.96 5.38 -30.93
CA TYR A 509 -4.41 5.20 -30.91
C TYR A 509 -5.20 6.52 -31.06
N GLY A 510 -4.52 7.67 -30.98
CA GLY A 510 -5.16 8.98 -31.02
C GLY A 510 -6.03 9.26 -29.79
N ARG A 511 -5.75 8.59 -28.67
CA ARG A 511 -6.48 8.74 -27.41
C ARG A 511 -5.57 8.50 -26.22
N LYS A 512 -5.87 9.15 -25.12
CA LYS A 512 -5.27 8.82 -23.83
C LYS A 512 -5.84 7.50 -23.31
N THR A 513 -4.96 6.59 -22.90
CA THR A 513 -5.37 5.35 -22.22
C THR A 513 -5.41 5.62 -20.72
N ASP A 514 -6.56 5.37 -20.08
CA ASP A 514 -6.69 5.50 -18.63
C ASP A 514 -6.31 4.16 -17.97
N ILE A 515 -5.05 4.05 -17.56
CA ILE A 515 -4.52 2.83 -16.94
C ILE A 515 -5.24 2.50 -15.62
N LYS A 516 -5.62 3.50 -14.83
CA LYS A 516 -6.33 3.26 -13.57
C LYS A 516 -7.72 2.70 -13.82
N LYS A 517 -8.41 3.18 -14.86
CA LYS A 517 -9.67 2.58 -15.32
C LYS A 517 -9.46 1.14 -15.82
N SER A 518 -8.39 0.86 -16.56
CA SER A 518 -8.06 -0.50 -17.03
C SER A 518 -7.85 -1.49 -15.87
N LEU A 519 -7.20 -1.02 -14.80
CA LEU A 519 -6.81 -1.82 -13.64
C LEU A 519 -7.81 -1.72 -12.47
N CYS A 520 -8.93 -0.99 -12.62
CA CYS A 520 -9.81 -0.66 -11.49
C CYS A 520 -10.37 -1.91 -10.78
N SER A 521 -10.60 -2.99 -11.52
CA SER A 521 -11.07 -4.27 -10.96
C SER A 521 -10.10 -4.91 -9.97
N LEU A 522 -8.80 -4.62 -10.09
CA LEU A 522 -7.79 -5.06 -9.12
C LEU A 522 -7.91 -4.24 -7.83
N PHE A 523 -7.94 -2.91 -7.98
CA PHE A 523 -8.00 -1.99 -6.85
C PHE A 523 -9.29 -2.11 -6.03
N ASP A 524 -10.42 -2.29 -6.71
CA ASP A 524 -11.72 -2.49 -6.06
C ASP A 524 -11.75 -3.77 -5.20
N ARG A 525 -10.90 -4.76 -5.51
CA ARG A 525 -10.81 -6.03 -4.78
C ARG A 525 -9.88 -5.96 -3.56
N ILE A 526 -8.90 -5.05 -3.54
CA ILE A 526 -7.91 -4.99 -2.44
C ILE A 526 -8.31 -4.05 -1.30
N ALA A 527 -9.08 -2.99 -1.57
CA ALA A 527 -9.32 -1.94 -0.58
C ALA A 527 -10.62 -1.16 -0.71
N LYS A 528 -10.97 -0.51 0.41
CA LYS A 528 -12.03 0.49 0.56
C LYS A 528 -11.37 1.79 0.98
N GLY A 529 -11.23 2.74 0.06
CA GLY A 529 -10.26 3.81 0.30
C GLY A 529 -8.87 3.21 0.40
N THR A 530 -8.11 3.59 1.43
CA THR A 530 -6.86 2.92 1.81
C THR A 530 -7.01 1.83 2.86
N MET A 531 -8.21 1.52 3.34
CA MET A 531 -8.44 0.39 4.25
C MET A 531 -8.46 -0.92 3.46
N LEU A 532 -7.57 -1.86 3.76
CA LEU A 532 -7.51 -3.14 3.08
C LEU A 532 -8.70 -4.04 3.44
N VAL A 533 -9.10 -4.85 2.47
CA VAL A 533 -10.02 -5.98 2.68
C VAL A 533 -9.25 -7.28 2.45
N TYR A 534 -9.24 -8.19 3.41
CA TYR A 534 -8.34 -9.36 3.34
C TYR A 534 -8.87 -10.54 2.52
N ASP A 535 -10.03 -10.39 1.87
CA ASP A 535 -10.66 -11.43 1.07
C ASP A 535 -10.19 -11.37 -0.39
N PHE A 536 -8.91 -11.68 -0.65
CA PHE A 536 -8.40 -11.84 -2.01
C PHE A 536 -7.12 -12.69 -2.08
N ASP A 537 -6.88 -13.28 -3.25
CA ASP A 537 -5.65 -14.00 -3.58
C ASP A 537 -4.66 -13.04 -4.25
N ALA A 538 -3.53 -12.78 -3.57
CA ALA A 538 -2.50 -11.86 -4.06
C ALA A 538 -1.84 -12.35 -5.36
N GLU A 539 -1.63 -13.66 -5.52
CA GLU A 539 -0.96 -14.23 -6.68
C GLU A 539 -1.92 -14.26 -7.90
N GLU A 540 -3.23 -14.40 -7.68
CA GLU A 540 -4.23 -14.22 -8.75
C GLU A 540 -4.23 -12.77 -9.28
N LEU A 541 -4.24 -11.77 -8.38
CA LEU A 541 -4.20 -10.36 -8.77
C LEU A 541 -2.89 -9.99 -9.48
N ARG A 542 -1.77 -10.51 -8.97
CA ARG A 542 -0.44 -10.31 -9.54
C ARG A 542 -0.33 -10.93 -10.94
N ARG A 543 -0.95 -12.09 -11.18
CA ARG A 543 -1.01 -12.72 -12.52
C ARG A 543 -1.77 -11.84 -13.52
N GLU A 544 -2.93 -11.30 -13.13
CA GLU A 544 -3.68 -10.36 -13.98
C GLU A 544 -2.85 -9.10 -14.27
N LEU A 545 -2.20 -8.52 -13.24
CA LEU A 545 -1.32 -7.36 -13.40
C LEU A 545 -0.15 -7.64 -14.34
N GLY A 546 0.52 -8.78 -14.19
CA GLY A 546 1.61 -9.22 -15.05
C GLY A 546 1.17 -9.41 -16.51
N GLY A 547 -0.01 -10.00 -16.74
CA GLY A 547 -0.59 -10.11 -18.07
C GLY A 547 -0.86 -8.75 -18.72
N HIS A 548 -1.26 -7.75 -17.93
CA HIS A 548 -1.39 -6.37 -18.42
C HIS A 548 -0.04 -5.78 -18.85
N VAL A 549 1.07 -6.09 -18.17
CA VAL A 549 2.42 -5.68 -18.61
C VAL A 549 2.77 -6.32 -19.95
N VAL A 550 2.62 -7.64 -20.07
CA VAL A 550 2.90 -8.39 -21.31
C VAL A 550 2.10 -7.82 -22.49
N PHE A 551 0.83 -7.52 -22.28
CA PHE A 551 -0.01 -6.88 -23.30
C PHE A 551 0.50 -5.48 -23.65
N ALA A 552 0.81 -4.66 -22.65
CA ALA A 552 1.25 -3.28 -22.84
C ALA A 552 2.60 -3.19 -23.60
N GLU A 553 3.54 -4.12 -23.37
CA GLU A 553 4.81 -4.19 -24.12
C GLU A 553 4.61 -4.47 -25.62
N ASN A 554 3.50 -5.14 -25.97
CA ASN A 554 3.10 -5.41 -27.35
C ASN A 554 2.08 -4.36 -27.87
N ASN A 555 1.99 -3.20 -27.21
CA ASN A 555 1.08 -2.10 -27.54
C ASN A 555 -0.42 -2.50 -27.47
N ILE A 556 -0.78 -3.49 -26.65
CA ILE A 556 -2.15 -3.94 -26.45
C ILE A 556 -2.65 -3.47 -25.07
N PHE A 557 -3.87 -2.94 -25.00
CA PHE A 557 -4.46 -2.46 -23.74
C PHE A 557 -5.90 -2.93 -23.63
N VAL A 558 -6.28 -3.39 -22.44
CA VAL A 558 -7.65 -3.89 -22.17
C VAL A 558 -8.35 -2.97 -21.18
N GLU A 559 -9.44 -2.35 -21.60
CA GLU A 559 -10.36 -1.63 -20.72
C GLU A 559 -11.62 -2.47 -20.48
N SER A 560 -12.25 -2.26 -19.33
CA SER A 560 -13.51 -2.92 -19.00
C SER A 560 -14.57 -1.87 -18.67
N GLU A 561 -15.79 -2.09 -19.15
CA GLU A 561 -16.92 -1.21 -18.93
C GLU A 561 -18.11 -2.02 -18.46
N ALA A 562 -18.64 -1.69 -17.28
CA ALA A 562 -19.88 -2.26 -16.77
C ALA A 562 -21.02 -1.27 -17.02
N ALA A 563 -22.11 -1.73 -17.65
CA ALA A 563 -23.30 -0.93 -17.90
C ALA A 563 -24.59 -1.72 -17.54
N PRO A 564 -25.75 -1.06 -17.42
CA PRO A 564 -27.02 -1.72 -17.09
C PRO A 564 -27.45 -2.82 -18.07
N ASP A 565 -27.10 -2.68 -19.34
CA ASP A 565 -27.51 -3.55 -20.44
C ASP A 565 -26.45 -4.62 -20.76
N ALA A 566 -25.17 -4.28 -20.68
CA ALA A 566 -24.08 -5.20 -20.96
C ALA A 566 -22.77 -4.81 -20.26
N ASN A 567 -21.92 -5.80 -20.04
CA ASN A 567 -20.52 -5.57 -19.71
C ASN A 567 -19.70 -5.65 -21.00
N ARG A 568 -18.61 -4.89 -21.10
CA ARG A 568 -17.74 -4.88 -22.28
C ARG A 568 -16.28 -4.99 -21.91
N ALA A 569 -15.53 -5.73 -22.72
CA ALA A 569 -14.08 -5.65 -22.78
C ALA A 569 -13.70 -4.93 -24.08
N LEU A 570 -12.92 -3.86 -23.96
CA LEU A 570 -12.40 -3.09 -25.09
C LEU A 570 -10.90 -3.36 -25.18
N VAL A 571 -10.49 -4.05 -26.23
CA VAL A 571 -9.09 -4.42 -26.47
C VAL A 571 -8.51 -3.55 -27.57
N TYR A 572 -7.74 -2.54 -27.18
CA TYR A 572 -6.99 -1.70 -28.11
C TYR A 572 -5.73 -2.44 -28.53
N SER A 573 -5.51 -2.60 -29.83
CA SER A 573 -4.42 -3.38 -30.38
C SER A 573 -3.94 -2.84 -31.74
N PRO A 574 -2.70 -3.13 -32.16
CA PRO A 574 -2.25 -2.88 -33.52
C PRO A 574 -3.19 -3.53 -34.55
N ALA A 575 -3.26 -2.95 -35.76
CA ALA A 575 -4.24 -3.37 -36.77
C ALA A 575 -4.05 -4.85 -37.18
N GLU A 576 -2.81 -5.31 -37.17
CA GLU A 576 -2.38 -6.66 -37.50
C GLU A 576 -2.64 -7.71 -36.41
N ALA A 577 -2.94 -7.31 -35.18
CA ALA A 577 -3.17 -8.24 -34.09
C ALA A 577 -4.51 -8.97 -34.26
N GLU A 578 -4.55 -10.30 -34.12
CA GLU A 578 -5.82 -11.03 -34.01
C GLU A 578 -6.19 -11.19 -32.55
N ILE A 579 -7.35 -10.65 -32.14
CA ILE A 579 -7.81 -10.67 -30.75
C ILE A 579 -8.99 -11.62 -30.60
N PHE A 580 -8.91 -12.46 -29.58
CA PHE A 580 -9.98 -13.38 -29.19
C PHE A 580 -10.31 -13.21 -27.71
N CYS A 581 -11.55 -13.55 -27.36
CA CYS A 581 -12.01 -13.66 -25.99
C CYS A 581 -12.71 -15.01 -25.83
N ASP A 582 -12.18 -15.86 -24.95
CA ASP A 582 -12.66 -17.23 -24.75
C ASP A 582 -12.78 -17.99 -26.09
N GLY A 583 -11.79 -17.80 -26.98
CA GLY A 583 -11.74 -18.38 -28.33
C GLY A 583 -12.67 -17.76 -29.38
N LYS A 584 -13.42 -16.70 -29.04
CA LYS A 584 -14.36 -16.03 -29.97
C LYS A 584 -13.80 -14.70 -30.47
N LYS A 585 -14.12 -14.34 -31.72
CA LYS A 585 -13.81 -13.00 -32.28
C LYS A 585 -14.81 -11.95 -31.80
N GLY A 586 -14.34 -10.71 -31.65
CA GLY A 586 -15.16 -9.55 -31.26
C GLY A 586 -15.47 -8.63 -32.42
N SER A 587 -16.19 -7.53 -32.14
CA SER A 587 -16.47 -6.49 -33.13
C SER A 587 -15.31 -5.50 -33.20
N GLU A 588 -14.76 -5.23 -34.37
CA GLU A 588 -13.60 -4.35 -34.54
C GLU A 588 -13.99 -2.94 -34.96
N ILE A 589 -13.32 -1.94 -34.38
CA ILE A 589 -13.50 -0.53 -34.67
C ILE A 589 -12.12 0.09 -34.89
N VAL A 590 -11.94 0.90 -35.94
CA VAL A 590 -10.68 1.61 -36.21
C VAL A 590 -10.40 2.59 -35.06
N CYS A 591 -9.17 2.60 -34.55
CA CYS A 591 -8.75 3.48 -33.46
C CYS A 591 -7.34 4.02 -33.74
N GLY A 592 -7.25 5.24 -34.27
CA GLY A 592 -5.98 5.82 -34.71
C GLY A 592 -5.31 4.95 -35.80
N LYS A 593 -4.08 4.52 -35.54
CA LYS A 593 -3.32 3.60 -36.40
C LYS A 593 -3.58 2.12 -36.11
N GLY A 594 -4.33 1.80 -35.06
CA GLY A 594 -4.70 0.45 -34.68
C GLY A 594 -6.21 0.23 -34.72
N LYS A 595 -6.68 -0.68 -33.87
CA LYS A 595 -8.09 -1.03 -33.72
C LYS A 595 -8.46 -1.24 -32.26
N CYS A 596 -9.76 -1.20 -31.99
CA CYS A 596 -10.38 -1.61 -30.75
C CYS A 596 -11.31 -2.79 -31.04
N THR A 597 -11.03 -3.95 -30.46
CA THR A 597 -11.90 -5.14 -30.51
C THR A 597 -12.81 -5.14 -29.29
N VAL A 598 -14.12 -5.15 -29.51
CA VAL A 598 -15.15 -5.07 -28.48
C VAL A 598 -15.79 -6.43 -28.27
N PHE A 599 -15.70 -6.94 -27.04
CA PHE A 599 -16.42 -8.11 -26.57
C PHE A 599 -17.55 -7.67 -25.66
N THR A 600 -18.75 -8.19 -25.90
CA THR A 600 -19.95 -7.84 -25.13
C THR A 600 -20.43 -9.07 -24.37
N PHE A 601 -20.62 -8.91 -23.07
CA PHE A 601 -21.11 -9.92 -22.15
C PHE A 601 -22.45 -9.47 -21.59
N LYS A 602 -23.31 -10.43 -21.26
CA LYS A 602 -24.61 -10.14 -20.68
C LYS A 602 -24.44 -9.45 -19.32
N ALA A 603 -25.21 -8.38 -19.08
CA ALA A 603 -25.21 -7.74 -17.77
C ALA A 603 -25.59 -8.73 -16.65
N GLY A 604 -24.91 -8.62 -15.51
CA GLY A 604 -25.16 -9.46 -14.32
C GLY A 604 -24.48 -10.83 -14.33
N GLU A 605 -23.91 -11.30 -15.44
CA GLU A 605 -23.04 -12.49 -15.45
C GLU A 605 -21.65 -12.14 -14.91
N ARG A 606 -21.07 -13.05 -14.13
CA ARG A 606 -19.67 -12.95 -13.69
C ARG A 606 -18.79 -13.19 -14.90
N CYS A 607 -17.98 -12.21 -15.26
CA CYS A 607 -17.10 -12.33 -16.43
C CYS A 607 -15.65 -12.14 -15.99
N ILE A 608 -14.98 -13.26 -15.72
CA ILE A 608 -13.55 -13.36 -15.98
C ILE A 608 -13.46 -13.86 -17.42
N ALA A 609 -12.67 -13.17 -18.24
CA ALA A 609 -12.47 -13.48 -19.64
C ALA A 609 -11.00 -13.84 -19.89
N GLU A 610 -10.78 -14.86 -20.71
CA GLU A 610 -9.46 -15.13 -21.25
C GLU A 610 -9.32 -14.38 -22.59
N ILE A 611 -8.57 -13.29 -22.57
CA ILE A 611 -8.27 -12.50 -23.77
C ILE A 611 -6.96 -13.03 -24.34
N SER A 612 -6.98 -13.49 -25.58
CA SER A 612 -5.77 -13.89 -26.30
C SER A 612 -5.51 -13.00 -27.50
N ALA A 613 -4.24 -12.83 -27.82
CA ALA A 613 -3.78 -12.01 -28.94
C ALA A 613 -2.69 -12.73 -29.73
N GLU A 614 -2.86 -12.81 -31.05
CA GLU A 614 -1.82 -13.25 -31.98
C GLU A 614 -1.22 -12.02 -32.66
N ILE A 615 0.06 -11.73 -32.41
CA ILE A 615 0.76 -10.57 -32.98
C ILE A 615 2.23 -10.88 -33.21
N GLY A 616 2.73 -10.61 -34.42
CA GLY A 616 4.16 -10.77 -34.74
C GLY A 616 4.72 -12.18 -34.49
N GLY A 617 3.89 -13.22 -34.65
CA GLY A 617 4.27 -14.62 -34.37
C GLY A 617 4.27 -15.01 -32.88
N LYS A 618 3.83 -14.11 -31.99
CA LYS A 618 3.63 -14.39 -30.56
C LYS A 618 2.15 -14.64 -30.26
N SER A 619 1.90 -15.59 -29.37
CA SER A 619 0.59 -15.83 -28.76
C SER A 619 0.63 -15.31 -27.32
N LEU A 620 -0.23 -14.35 -27.01
CA LEU A 620 -0.30 -13.69 -25.70
C LEU A 620 -1.64 -14.03 -25.03
N CYS A 621 -1.66 -14.12 -23.71
CA CYS A 621 -2.88 -14.39 -22.94
C CYS A 621 -2.97 -13.48 -21.71
N LEU A 622 -4.16 -12.94 -21.47
CA LEU A 622 -4.52 -12.17 -20.29
C LEU A 622 -5.86 -12.69 -19.75
N LYS A 623 -5.81 -13.22 -18.53
CA LYS A 623 -7.03 -13.50 -17.75
C LYS A 623 -7.50 -12.20 -17.10
N LYS A 624 -8.48 -11.53 -17.72
CA LYS A 624 -8.99 -10.23 -17.28
C LYS A 624 -10.28 -10.38 -16.49
N ARG A 625 -10.37 -9.69 -15.36
CA ARG A 625 -11.65 -9.48 -14.67
C ARG A 625 -12.40 -8.34 -15.37
N ILE A 626 -13.47 -8.67 -16.10
CA ILE A 626 -14.28 -7.69 -16.85
C ILE A 626 -15.22 -6.95 -15.91
N SER A 627 -16.02 -7.69 -15.16
CA SER A 627 -16.90 -7.14 -14.14
C SER A 627 -17.21 -8.20 -13.08
N PRO A 628 -17.22 -7.83 -11.79
CA PRO A 628 -17.86 -8.64 -10.76
C PRO A 628 -19.37 -8.72 -11.00
N ARG A 629 -20.04 -9.65 -10.31
CA ARG A 629 -21.51 -9.78 -10.35
C ARG A 629 -22.13 -8.48 -9.85
N ARG A 630 -23.02 -7.89 -10.66
CA ARG A 630 -23.63 -6.58 -10.40
C ARG A 630 -25.12 -6.58 -10.73
N ILE A 631 -25.91 -5.92 -9.89
CA ILE A 631 -27.29 -5.54 -10.19
C ILE A 631 -27.36 -4.02 -10.37
N TRP A 632 -28.20 -3.57 -11.30
CA TRP A 632 -28.48 -2.16 -11.52
C TRP A 632 -29.89 -1.85 -11.01
N LEU A 633 -29.99 -0.85 -10.15
CA LEU A 633 -31.24 -0.41 -9.55
C LEU A 633 -31.77 0.80 -10.33
N PRO A 634 -33.10 0.87 -10.57
CA PRO A 634 -33.72 1.96 -11.33
C PRO A 634 -33.82 3.24 -10.49
N PRO A 635 -33.00 4.29 -10.74
CA PRO A 635 -33.00 5.48 -9.90
C PRO A 635 -34.33 6.26 -9.96
N ALA A 636 -35.09 6.11 -11.06
CA ALA A 636 -36.40 6.74 -11.23
C ALA A 636 -37.46 6.27 -10.21
N GLU A 637 -37.22 5.16 -9.50
CA GLU A 637 -38.11 4.65 -8.45
C GLU A 637 -37.78 5.23 -7.06
N ALA A 638 -36.78 6.12 -6.95
CA ALA A 638 -36.44 6.71 -5.67
C ALA A 638 -37.48 7.75 -5.21
N GLU A 639 -37.74 7.76 -3.91
CA GLU A 639 -38.70 8.64 -3.25
C GLU A 639 -37.96 9.74 -2.46
N ALA A 640 -38.41 10.98 -2.61
CA ALA A 640 -37.94 12.09 -1.78
C ALA A 640 -38.34 11.92 -0.31
N ARG A 641 -37.37 12.05 0.59
CA ARG A 641 -37.60 12.15 2.03
C ARG A 641 -37.13 13.51 2.55
N GLY A 642 -38.09 14.36 2.91
CA GLY A 642 -37.87 15.71 3.45
C GLY A 642 -38.55 16.82 2.63
N GLU A 643 -38.87 17.95 3.27
CA GLU A 643 -39.69 19.03 2.68
C GLU A 643 -38.99 19.84 1.56
N LYS A 644 -37.69 19.64 1.36
CA LYS A 644 -36.85 20.44 0.44
C LYS A 644 -36.25 19.64 -0.72
N VAL A 645 -36.71 18.40 -0.91
CA VAL A 645 -36.25 17.53 -1.99
C VAL A 645 -37.31 17.50 -3.07
N PHE A 646 -36.97 18.00 -4.24
CA PHE A 646 -37.74 17.79 -5.45
C PHE A 646 -37.04 16.72 -6.28
N CYS A 647 -37.75 15.65 -6.61
CA CYS A 647 -37.26 14.63 -7.52
C CYS A 647 -38.29 14.36 -8.62
N GLU A 648 -37.84 14.28 -9.86
CA GLU A 648 -38.67 13.99 -11.02
C GLU A 648 -37.97 12.94 -11.90
N PRO A 649 -38.66 11.87 -12.31
CA PRO A 649 -38.13 10.93 -13.28
C PRO A 649 -37.78 11.63 -14.59
N PHE A 650 -36.54 11.48 -15.05
CA PHE A 650 -36.09 12.00 -16.33
C PHE A 650 -35.56 10.83 -17.17
N ARG A 651 -36.43 10.29 -18.04
CA ARG A 651 -36.17 9.04 -18.79
C ARG A 651 -35.95 7.86 -17.82
N LYS A 652 -34.75 7.25 -17.83
CA LYS A 652 -34.35 6.17 -16.89
C LYS A 652 -33.50 6.70 -15.72
N GLU A 653 -33.33 8.01 -15.64
CA GLU A 653 -32.53 8.73 -14.65
C GLU A 653 -33.48 9.44 -13.67
N LEU A 654 -32.93 9.97 -12.58
CA LEU A 654 -33.67 10.79 -11.63
C LEU A 654 -33.09 12.21 -11.59
N TYR A 655 -33.87 13.21 -11.95
CA TYR A 655 -33.52 14.60 -11.70
C TYR A 655 -33.84 14.95 -10.26
N VAL A 656 -32.87 15.58 -9.59
CA VAL A 656 -33.00 15.98 -8.19
C VAL A 656 -32.63 17.44 -8.06
N ARG A 657 -33.50 18.20 -7.39
CA ARG A 657 -33.24 19.56 -6.97
C ARG A 657 -33.48 19.67 -5.47
N ILE A 658 -32.51 20.22 -4.75
CA ILE A 658 -32.55 20.34 -3.31
C ILE A 658 -32.42 21.81 -2.93
N GLY A 659 -33.40 22.30 -2.18
CA GLY A 659 -33.34 23.62 -1.58
C GLY A 659 -32.36 23.68 -0.41
N SER A 660 -31.98 24.88 0.00
CA SER A 660 -31.04 25.10 1.10
C SER A 660 -31.39 24.33 2.39
N PHE A 661 -30.44 23.55 2.90
CA PHE A 661 -30.58 22.76 4.13
C PHE A 661 -29.38 22.90 5.07
N VAL A 662 -29.48 22.33 6.27
CA VAL A 662 -28.38 22.16 7.22
C VAL A 662 -28.17 20.67 7.45
N ASN A 663 -26.93 20.24 7.68
CA ASN A 663 -26.59 18.80 7.76
C ASN A 663 -27.33 18.03 8.87
N GLU A 664 -27.76 18.72 9.93
CA GLU A 664 -28.61 18.17 11.00
C GLU A 664 -29.97 17.64 10.45
N GLU A 665 -30.43 18.23 9.34
CA GLU A 665 -31.68 17.90 8.64
C GLU A 665 -31.35 17.50 7.18
N ALA A 666 -30.33 16.66 7.00
CA ALA A 666 -29.87 16.21 5.69
C ALA A 666 -31.01 15.58 4.87
N PRO A 667 -31.31 16.10 3.67
CA PRO A 667 -32.30 15.53 2.77
C PRO A 667 -31.85 14.16 2.28
N ALA A 668 -32.82 13.29 1.98
CA ALA A 668 -32.52 11.95 1.50
C ALA A 668 -33.41 11.52 0.34
N LEU A 669 -32.89 10.59 -0.45
CA LEU A 669 -33.62 9.86 -1.48
C LEU A 669 -33.66 8.39 -1.05
N PHE A 670 -34.85 7.82 -0.93
CA PHE A 670 -35.02 6.41 -0.59
C PHE A 670 -35.31 5.61 -1.85
N LEU A 671 -34.41 4.68 -2.18
CA LEU A 671 -34.58 3.74 -3.28
C LEU A 671 -35.08 2.40 -2.71
N PRO A 672 -36.34 2.02 -2.95
CA PRO A 672 -36.86 0.74 -2.49
C PRO A 672 -36.13 -0.41 -3.19
N VAL A 673 -35.60 -1.34 -2.42
CA VAL A 673 -34.98 -2.57 -2.95
C VAL A 673 -35.09 -3.70 -1.94
N GLU A 674 -35.71 -4.79 -2.35
CA GLU A 674 -35.84 -6.01 -1.54
C GLU A 674 -34.82 -7.06 -2.00
N GLY A 675 -34.05 -7.62 -1.07
CA GLY A 675 -33.12 -8.69 -1.40
C GLY A 675 -32.08 -9.03 -0.34
N ASP A 676 -31.27 -10.05 -0.66
CA ASP A 676 -30.13 -10.49 0.13
C ASP A 676 -28.85 -9.76 -0.32
N PHE A 677 -28.29 -8.96 0.58
CA PHE A 677 -27.07 -8.18 0.39
C PHE A 677 -25.98 -8.64 1.37
N SER A 678 -26.05 -9.87 1.87
CA SER A 678 -25.03 -10.44 2.78
C SER A 678 -23.64 -10.46 2.14
N GLU A 679 -23.62 -10.64 0.82
CA GLU A 679 -22.45 -10.65 -0.06
C GLU A 679 -22.31 -9.34 -0.87
N ALA A 680 -23.00 -8.26 -0.49
CA ALA A 680 -22.80 -6.98 -1.16
C ALA A 680 -21.39 -6.45 -0.82
N ASP A 681 -20.60 -6.18 -1.85
CA ASP A 681 -19.25 -5.65 -1.72
C ASP A 681 -19.21 -4.13 -1.86
N ARG A 682 -19.96 -3.59 -2.83
CA ARG A 682 -19.86 -2.19 -3.24
C ARG A 682 -21.15 -1.66 -3.82
N ILE A 683 -21.46 -0.41 -3.51
CA ILE A 683 -22.59 0.35 -4.07
C ILE A 683 -22.01 1.54 -4.80
N GLU A 684 -22.36 1.67 -6.07
CA GLU A 684 -21.94 2.79 -6.90
C GLU A 684 -23.15 3.64 -7.31
N VAL A 685 -23.02 4.95 -7.13
CA VAL A 685 -24.00 5.95 -7.59
C VAL A 685 -23.34 6.85 -8.61
N PHE A 686 -23.91 6.92 -9.80
CA PHE A 686 -23.42 7.72 -10.90
C PHE A 686 -24.20 9.03 -10.95
N ILE A 687 -23.51 10.15 -10.79
CA ILE A 687 -24.10 11.48 -10.67
C ILE A 687 -23.59 12.38 -11.79
N GLU A 688 -24.47 13.22 -12.34
CA GLU A 688 -24.09 14.39 -13.14
C GLU A 688 -24.57 15.64 -12.40
N SER A 689 -23.64 16.40 -11.81
CA SER A 689 -23.92 17.60 -11.04
C SER A 689 -23.97 18.83 -11.94
N PHE A 690 -24.94 19.71 -11.69
CA PHE A 690 -25.05 21.05 -12.27
C PHE A 690 -24.92 22.14 -11.20
N SER A 691 -24.38 21.76 -10.03
CA SER A 691 -24.23 22.65 -8.88
C SER A 691 -22.83 23.26 -8.90
N ASP A 692 -22.74 24.52 -8.48
CA ASP A 692 -21.47 25.26 -8.37
C ASP A 692 -20.63 24.79 -7.18
N ASP A 693 -21.27 24.17 -6.19
CA ASP A 693 -20.61 23.56 -5.04
C ASP A 693 -20.63 22.02 -5.15
N ALA A 694 -19.54 21.40 -4.71
CA ALA A 694 -19.51 19.97 -4.47
C ALA A 694 -20.29 19.60 -3.19
N PHE A 695 -20.81 18.37 -3.13
CA PHE A 695 -21.59 17.89 -1.99
C PHE A 695 -21.26 16.44 -1.64
N ILE A 696 -21.60 16.05 -0.42
CA ILE A 696 -21.43 14.67 0.06
C ILE A 696 -22.69 13.87 -0.24
N LEU A 697 -22.51 12.64 -0.75
CA LEU A 697 -23.56 11.64 -0.84
C LEU A 697 -23.22 10.45 0.07
N ASN A 698 -24.01 10.26 1.11
CA ASN A 698 -23.90 9.14 2.04
C ASN A 698 -24.90 8.04 1.67
N THR A 699 -24.42 6.81 1.61
CA THR A 699 -25.17 5.61 1.27
C THR A 699 -25.47 4.83 2.55
N VAL A 700 -26.75 4.73 2.89
CA VAL A 700 -27.26 4.03 4.07
C VAL A 700 -28.12 2.86 3.63
N LEU A 701 -27.84 1.66 4.13
CA LEU A 701 -28.68 0.48 3.91
C LEU A 701 -29.79 0.44 4.94
N ILE A 702 -30.99 0.05 4.51
CA ILE A 702 -32.15 -0.12 5.38
C ILE A 702 -32.59 -1.58 5.33
N ASP A 703 -32.64 -2.25 6.49
CA ASP A 703 -33.13 -3.62 6.56
C ASP A 703 -34.66 -3.69 6.65
N SER A 704 -35.22 -4.90 6.61
CA SER A 704 -36.68 -5.15 6.69
C SER A 704 -37.31 -4.72 8.02
N GLU A 705 -36.50 -4.49 9.06
CA GLU A 705 -36.94 -4.00 10.37
C GLU A 705 -36.79 -2.47 10.48
N GLY A 706 -36.32 -1.79 9.41
CA GLY A 706 -36.08 -0.36 9.38
C GLY A 706 -34.79 0.07 10.07
N LYS A 707 -33.90 -0.86 10.45
CA LYS A 707 -32.58 -0.51 10.98
C LYS A 707 -31.71 0.05 9.87
N ARG A 708 -30.75 0.88 10.26
CA ARG A 708 -29.88 1.63 9.34
C ARG A 708 -28.44 1.17 9.46
N TYR A 709 -27.76 1.04 8.34
CA TYR A 709 -26.32 0.74 8.28
C TYR A 709 -25.62 1.75 7.38
N CYS A 710 -24.73 2.56 7.93
CA CYS A 710 -23.96 3.54 7.15
C CYS A 710 -22.85 2.82 6.39
N ALA A 711 -23.09 2.51 5.10
CA ALA A 711 -22.11 1.82 4.28
C ALA A 711 -20.92 2.71 3.92
N GLY A 712 -21.16 4.03 3.77
CA GLY A 712 -20.13 5.02 3.49
C GLY A 712 -20.62 6.14 2.61
N TYR A 713 -19.71 7.01 2.20
CA TYR A 713 -20.04 8.22 1.46
C TYR A 713 -18.98 8.54 0.39
N GLY A 714 -19.28 9.52 -0.45
CA GLY A 714 -18.30 10.11 -1.35
C GLY A 714 -18.66 11.54 -1.75
N VAL A 715 -17.81 12.16 -2.56
CA VAL A 715 -17.97 13.55 -3.02
C VAL A 715 -18.51 13.57 -4.44
N ALA A 716 -19.64 14.25 -4.64
CA ALA A 716 -20.12 14.64 -5.95
C ALA A 716 -19.49 15.99 -6.33
N GLU A 717 -18.61 15.98 -7.34
CA GLU A 717 -17.87 17.16 -7.80
C GLU A 717 -18.78 18.18 -8.50
N GLU A 718 -18.41 19.45 -8.37
CA GLU A 718 -19.08 20.61 -8.95
C GLU A 718 -19.11 20.56 -10.49
N ASN A 719 -20.27 20.86 -11.08
CA ASN A 719 -20.48 20.98 -12.53
C ASN A 719 -19.90 19.83 -13.38
N ARG A 720 -19.89 18.59 -12.84
CA ARG A 720 -19.23 17.43 -13.46
C ARG A 720 -19.93 16.10 -13.17
N LYS A 721 -19.52 15.08 -13.93
CA LYS A 721 -19.90 13.69 -13.68
C LYS A 721 -19.03 13.10 -12.57
N SER A 722 -19.68 12.46 -11.61
CA SER A 722 -19.04 11.79 -10.47
C SER A 722 -19.49 10.34 -10.38
N LYS A 723 -18.57 9.46 -9.97
CA LYS A 723 -18.90 8.09 -9.56
C LYS A 723 -18.64 7.98 -8.07
N ILE A 724 -19.72 7.95 -7.28
CA ILE A 724 -19.63 7.68 -5.84
C ILE A 724 -19.54 6.18 -5.67
N SER A 725 -18.43 5.68 -5.15
CA SER A 725 -18.20 4.24 -4.95
C SER A 725 -18.01 3.96 -3.46
N VAL A 726 -19.02 3.37 -2.85
CA VAL A 726 -19.04 3.03 -1.42
C VAL A 726 -18.90 1.54 -1.25
N ALA A 727 -17.88 1.09 -0.53
CA ALA A 727 -17.68 -0.32 -0.29
C ALA A 727 -18.36 -0.76 1.03
N VAL A 728 -19.19 -1.79 0.97
CA VAL A 728 -20.00 -2.33 2.08
C VAL A 728 -19.13 -3.26 2.92
N CYS A 729 -18.68 -2.83 4.10
CA CYS A 729 -17.75 -3.60 4.94
C CYS A 729 -18.30 -3.74 6.35
N ARG A 730 -18.03 -4.88 6.99
CA ARG A 730 -18.43 -5.13 8.39
C ARG A 730 -17.44 -4.59 9.42
N LEU A 731 -16.25 -4.19 9.00
CA LEU A 731 -15.19 -3.67 9.89
C LEU A 731 -15.40 -2.21 10.32
N THR A 732 -16.24 -1.45 9.60
CA THR A 732 -16.38 0.00 9.80
C THR A 732 -17.81 0.48 9.54
N GLN A 733 -18.22 1.54 10.24
CA GLN A 733 -19.37 2.37 9.91
C GLN A 733 -18.85 3.65 9.26
N ASN A 734 -18.88 3.80 7.94
CA ASN A 734 -18.27 4.99 7.33
C ASN A 734 -19.20 6.21 7.44
N ARG A 735 -19.10 6.96 8.54
CA ARG A 735 -19.89 8.18 8.77
C ARG A 735 -19.06 9.42 8.48
N LEU A 736 -19.69 10.39 7.82
CA LEU A 736 -19.10 11.69 7.58
C LEU A 736 -18.80 12.38 8.93
N ASN A 737 -17.62 13.01 9.05
CA ASN A 737 -17.20 13.81 10.22
C ASN A 737 -17.12 13.07 11.56
N SER A 738 -16.87 11.76 11.54
CA SER A 738 -16.65 10.97 12.75
C SER A 738 -15.17 10.61 12.86
N GLU A 739 -14.48 11.14 13.88
CA GLU A 739 -13.09 10.71 14.19
C GLU A 739 -13.05 9.22 14.51
N ALA A 740 -14.08 8.73 15.20
CA ALA A 740 -14.27 7.31 15.52
C ALA A 740 -14.26 6.40 14.27
N ASP A 741 -14.85 6.88 13.17
CA ASP A 741 -14.97 6.07 11.95
C ASP A 741 -13.75 6.20 11.01
N ALA A 742 -12.82 7.13 11.30
CA ALA A 742 -11.54 7.23 10.58
C ALA A 742 -10.53 6.16 11.02
N LEU A 743 -10.74 5.54 12.17
CA LEU A 743 -9.85 4.54 12.78
C LEU A 743 -10.66 3.28 13.16
N PRO A 744 -11.03 2.42 12.19
CA PRO A 744 -11.86 1.23 12.43
C PRO A 744 -11.35 0.32 13.55
N CYS A 745 -10.03 0.34 13.77
CA CYS A 745 -9.39 -0.43 14.83
C CYS A 745 -9.70 0.04 16.26
N GLU A 746 -10.05 1.30 16.46
CA GLU A 746 -10.40 1.85 17.77
C GLU A 746 -11.85 1.51 18.15
N HIS A 747 -12.70 1.25 17.16
CA HIS A 747 -14.13 0.96 17.31
C HIS A 747 -14.52 -0.45 16.84
N ALA A 748 -13.57 -1.39 16.82
CA ALA A 748 -13.76 -2.72 16.27
C ALA A 748 -14.95 -3.48 16.90
N GLU A 749 -15.07 -3.43 18.24
CA GLU A 749 -16.18 -4.08 18.97
C GLU A 749 -17.54 -3.44 18.67
N GLU A 750 -17.59 -2.11 18.61
CA GLU A 750 -18.81 -1.36 18.30
C GLU A 750 -19.27 -1.64 16.86
N ASN A 751 -18.34 -1.61 15.91
CA ASN A 751 -18.59 -1.91 14.50
C ASN A 751 -19.10 -3.35 14.32
N ALA A 752 -18.48 -4.32 15.01
CA ALA A 752 -18.94 -5.71 15.01
C ALA A 752 -20.36 -5.84 15.58
N ALA A 753 -20.66 -5.15 16.69
CA ALA A 753 -21.99 -5.18 17.30
C ALA A 753 -23.07 -4.55 16.41
N VAL A 754 -22.77 -3.43 15.72
CA VAL A 754 -23.69 -2.83 14.75
C VAL A 754 -23.91 -3.77 13.57
N SER A 755 -22.84 -4.32 13.00
CA SER A 755 -22.93 -5.26 11.89
C SER A 755 -23.73 -6.53 12.24
N ALA A 756 -23.59 -7.06 13.47
CA ALA A 756 -24.30 -8.26 13.89
C ALA A 756 -25.81 -8.04 14.09
N ARG A 757 -26.25 -6.80 14.34
CA ARG A 757 -27.66 -6.45 14.57
C ARG A 757 -28.42 -6.08 13.30
N PHE A 758 -27.70 -5.80 12.21
CA PHE A 758 -28.26 -5.40 10.92
C PHE A 758 -28.55 -6.61 10.03
N GLY A 759 -29.75 -6.67 9.46
CA GLY A 759 -30.18 -7.78 8.61
C GLY A 759 -29.73 -7.68 7.15
N PHE A 760 -28.45 -7.88 6.86
CA PHE A 760 -27.93 -7.82 5.47
C PHE A 760 -28.65 -8.77 4.49
N GLY A 761 -29.19 -9.89 4.96
CA GLY A 761 -29.93 -10.83 4.12
C GLY A 761 -31.35 -10.41 3.75
N ARG A 762 -31.87 -9.32 4.33
CA ARG A 762 -33.24 -8.85 4.16
C ARG A 762 -33.29 -7.33 4.11
N LEU A 763 -32.78 -6.73 3.03
CA LEU A 763 -32.91 -5.28 2.82
C LEU A 763 -34.33 -4.90 2.39
N SER A 764 -34.73 -3.68 2.75
CA SER A 764 -35.93 -3.00 2.27
C SER A 764 -35.62 -1.80 1.37
N GLY A 765 -34.41 -1.23 1.46
CA GLY A 765 -34.01 -0.16 0.56
C GLY A 765 -32.60 0.39 0.80
N ILE A 766 -32.21 1.32 -0.05
CA ILE A 766 -30.99 2.13 0.06
C ILE A 766 -31.41 3.59 0.18
N GLU A 767 -30.92 4.26 1.20
CA GLU A 767 -31.13 5.68 1.42
C GLU A 767 -29.87 6.46 1.06
N LEU A 768 -30.00 7.39 0.12
CA LEU A 768 -28.95 8.30 -0.32
C LEU A 768 -29.15 9.64 0.38
N MET A 769 -28.41 9.88 1.45
CA MET A 769 -28.46 11.11 2.22
C MET A 769 -27.48 12.15 1.67
N LEU A 770 -27.93 13.39 1.56
CA LEU A 770 -27.12 14.49 1.04
C LEU A 770 -26.59 15.36 2.18
N GLY A 771 -25.28 15.63 2.13
CA GLY A 771 -24.59 16.51 3.07
C GLY A 771 -24.00 17.72 2.35
N ASN A 772 -24.19 18.90 2.94
CA ASN A 772 -23.44 20.09 2.58
C ASN A 772 -22.01 19.97 3.08
N ASN A 773 -21.10 20.48 2.28
CA ASN A 773 -19.72 20.87 2.61
C ASN A 773 -18.62 19.91 2.13
N VAL A 774 -17.89 20.38 1.12
CA VAL A 774 -16.52 19.95 0.86
C VAL A 774 -15.59 21.07 1.27
N LYS A 775 -15.32 21.08 2.58
CA LYS A 775 -14.19 21.67 3.30
C LYS A 775 -14.51 21.42 4.77
N LEU A 776 -13.91 20.43 5.42
CA LEU A 776 -13.94 20.37 6.87
C LEU A 776 -12.76 19.52 7.33
N LEU A 777 -11.65 20.19 7.59
CA LEU A 777 -10.57 19.58 8.36
C LEU A 777 -10.12 20.40 9.55
N ASP A 778 -10.77 21.50 9.98
CA ASP A 778 -10.52 22.07 11.33
C ASP A 778 -11.61 23.00 11.95
N ASP A 779 -12.51 23.69 11.24
CA ASP A 779 -13.49 24.61 11.93
C ASP A 779 -14.71 25.07 11.09
N ASN A 780 -15.77 24.25 10.90
CA ASN A 780 -17.02 24.76 10.27
C ASN A 780 -18.19 24.91 11.22
N ARG A 781 -18.17 26.04 11.93
CA ARG A 781 -19.38 26.69 12.45
C ARG A 781 -20.24 27.36 11.36
N GLU A 782 -19.83 27.38 10.10
CA GLU A 782 -20.63 28.00 9.03
C GLU A 782 -21.56 27.00 8.31
N ARG A 783 -22.84 27.09 8.66
CA ARG A 783 -23.99 26.45 7.99
C ARG A 783 -24.21 27.07 6.61
N ARG A 784 -23.46 26.65 5.59
CA ARG A 784 -23.73 27.09 4.20
C ARG A 784 -25.07 26.54 3.73
N ARG A 785 -25.91 27.46 3.23
CA ARG A 785 -27.23 27.21 2.65
C ARG A 785 -27.09 27.17 1.12
N SER A 786 -26.46 26.12 0.59
CA SER A 786 -26.34 25.93 -0.86
C SER A 786 -27.54 25.15 -1.39
N GLU A 787 -27.95 25.47 -2.61
CA GLU A 787 -28.92 24.69 -3.39
C GLU A 787 -28.17 23.77 -4.35
N TYR A 788 -28.73 22.59 -4.61
CA TYR A 788 -28.10 21.62 -5.50
C TYR A 788 -29.08 21.16 -6.57
N SER A 789 -28.55 20.94 -7.76
CA SER A 789 -29.25 20.28 -8.84
C SER A 789 -28.33 19.28 -9.53
N PHE A 790 -28.84 18.06 -9.76
CA PHE A 790 -28.07 16.96 -10.34
C PHE A 790 -28.97 15.86 -10.90
N LEU A 791 -28.41 14.99 -11.73
CA LEU A 791 -29.03 13.75 -12.20
C LEU A 791 -28.38 12.54 -11.52
N ILE A 792 -29.19 11.60 -11.03
CA ILE A 792 -28.75 10.24 -10.73
C ILE A 792 -28.90 9.42 -12.00
N LYS A 793 -27.77 9.11 -12.64
CA LYS A 793 -27.68 8.34 -13.89
C LYS A 793 -27.90 6.85 -13.69
N GLY A 794 -27.58 6.35 -12.51
CA GLY A 794 -27.74 4.94 -12.17
C GLY A 794 -27.22 4.64 -10.77
N VAL A 795 -27.76 3.56 -10.19
CA VAL A 795 -27.28 2.98 -8.94
C VAL A 795 -26.98 1.52 -9.21
N SER A 796 -25.84 1.02 -8.73
CA SER A 796 -25.48 -0.39 -8.89
C SER A 796 -24.94 -0.99 -7.61
N VAL A 797 -25.20 -2.28 -7.41
CA VAL A 797 -24.71 -3.06 -6.28
C VAL A 797 -23.88 -4.21 -6.82
N THR A 798 -22.62 -4.25 -6.40
CA THR A 798 -21.64 -5.28 -6.73
C THR A 798 -21.55 -6.27 -5.59
N PHE A 799 -21.44 -7.56 -5.89
CA PHE A 799 -21.37 -8.64 -4.91
C PHE A 799 -20.00 -9.33 -4.90
N THR A 800 -19.54 -9.75 -3.72
CA THR A 800 -18.37 -10.62 -3.53
C THR A 800 -18.58 -11.94 -4.27
N THR A 801 -17.47 -12.48 -4.79
CA THR A 801 -17.44 -13.61 -5.72
C THR A 801 -16.96 -14.91 -5.14
#